data_AF-A0A6N2D654-F1
#
_entry.id   AF-A0A6N2D654-F1
#
_cell.length_a   1.000
_cell.length_b   1.000
_cell.length_c   1.000
_cell.angle_alpha   90.00
_cell.angle_beta   90.00
_cell.angle_gamma   90.00
#
_symmetry.space_group_name_H-M   'P 1'
#
loop_
_entity.id
_entity.type
_entity.pdbx_description
1 polymer ?
#
loop_
_entity_poly.entity_id
_entity_poly.type
_entity_poly.pdbx_seq_one_letter_code
_entity_poly.pdbx_strand_id
1 'polypeptide(L)'
;MNATRWTALTLLALALGTAGCGDSDSTPVASDDSSSMDSTSETPQTSETPQTSETPQTSEAPQTSETPQTSETPQTSETPQTSETPTSTQPPPTGDASLQWRSLFGSNVQQGSPWSGQVVQGVAWDGDSPLVFMLCATEDATCASPILIREVTTEERTAGGGFPLIQPSSGPTTVVGDLPAGEYLVMIFLDHRRSRDAGFAWNSGFETRETAWGGVVSEWDIMMSANESNADGNLPPQTVSVTLVDNETADLGDIFLRHFHERDLSPERPVEDATVVVATRSGLRFIDLRTWELFSEEGFLGPEYEFMPRDANNEAFESAICGLVDGPGNTVWVLYEGGRTLAGFAIQYDVEARSTLHGGNRVLFPQPPPGVTQVTNPCRAIYHEHDDAGFLFATNAQANGADAPREGVWYANVSDLGAGDITAGLLDRNADDILRVGIGNLAAHEGILYLSLSPNSQDHENFAPAFTLDRHNVMVAPIGTDGRPDVTPDDGDFRIWQGQNFNRGFPTRIGTQVFDVPCIEEDKGFAGLAVAPFHDGRTLLFQGVCTEVSVFDTATGQRIDYSGTSGLNLGINGALYGFGFTEFSLSPDGRILWALPQYASRVNFSFATAGTDTRREGTRHMFLPIDLSTGDQPLAHAEWATGNIDEYAGPTATSNIDSPEDDPGVDLRHAWYHAYHYSFYDLQGYGFQSGTVPTAPTFLATETTLIMRGSGSAQAIGGTSRAALGKASNLAVYDLASRRALLFPHDDNQFGFYRYWFGGNTPADPPGLFGFNLTPDSPDVTWTRGLVYKRF
;
A
#
# COMPACT_ATOMS: atom_id res chain seq x y z
N MET A 1 -47.68 44.59 -4.55
CA MET A 1 -49.05 44.07 -4.45
C MET A 1 -49.02 42.86 -3.54
N ASN A 2 -49.67 43.00 -2.37
CA ASN A 2 -50.26 42.01 -1.45
C ASN A 2 -49.53 40.67 -1.16
N ALA A 3 -49.35 40.18 0.08
CA ALA A 3 -49.72 40.67 1.42
C ALA A 3 -49.41 39.58 2.50
N THR A 4 -48.66 39.94 3.56
CA THR A 4 -48.85 39.61 5.03
C THR A 4 -48.77 38.15 5.56
N ARG A 5 -48.31 37.79 6.80
CA ARG A 5 -48.17 38.42 8.16
C ARG A 5 -46.99 37.73 8.92
N TRP A 6 -46.08 38.37 9.69
CA TRP A 6 -46.12 38.87 11.10
C TRP A 6 -46.76 37.90 12.13
N THR A 7 -46.17 37.59 13.31
CA THR A 7 -45.86 38.54 14.42
C THR A 7 -44.97 37.90 15.51
N ALA A 8 -44.11 38.71 16.13
CA ALA A 8 -43.45 38.47 17.41
C ALA A 8 -44.31 38.98 18.59
N LEU A 9 -44.11 38.43 19.80
CA LEU A 9 -44.63 39.01 21.04
C LEU A 9 -43.55 38.99 22.13
N THR A 10 -43.15 40.17 22.57
CA THR A 10 -42.36 40.43 23.78
C THR A 10 -43.22 41.30 24.70
N LEU A 11 -43.25 41.00 26.02
CA LEU A 11 -43.76 41.94 27.02
C LEU A 11 -42.85 41.99 28.26
N LEU A 12 -42.41 43.23 28.53
CA LEU A 12 -41.79 43.87 29.70
C LEU A 12 -42.68 43.68 30.98
N ALA A 13 -42.32 43.86 32.26
CA ALA A 13 -41.22 44.52 32.98
C ALA A 13 -41.40 44.36 34.52
N LEU A 14 -40.39 44.85 35.28
CA LEU A 14 -40.35 45.29 36.70
C LEU A 14 -40.19 44.21 37.80
N ALA A 15 -39.43 44.42 38.90
CA ALA A 15 -38.33 45.31 39.29
C ALA A 15 -37.86 44.91 40.72
N LEU A 16 -36.53 45.02 40.95
CA LEU A 16 -35.80 45.43 42.18
C LEU A 16 -36.15 44.88 43.58
N GLY A 17 -35.15 44.34 44.27
CA GLY A 17 -35.11 44.23 45.74
C GLY A 17 -33.85 43.53 46.26
N THR A 18 -33.02 44.27 47.00
CA THR A 18 -31.65 43.98 47.43
C THR A 18 -31.50 43.21 48.75
N ALA A 19 -30.38 42.47 48.86
CA ALA A 19 -29.46 42.32 50.02
C ALA A 19 -29.92 41.73 51.36
N GLY A 20 -29.11 40.81 51.89
CA GLY A 20 -29.02 40.52 53.33
C GLY A 20 -28.36 39.19 53.69
N CYS A 21 -27.05 39.20 53.92
CA CYS A 21 -26.29 38.13 54.59
C CYS A 21 -26.75 37.93 56.04
N GLY A 22 -26.49 36.74 56.61
CA GLY A 22 -26.39 36.56 58.05
C GLY A 22 -26.54 35.12 58.55
N ASP A 23 -25.41 34.42 58.67
CA ASP A 23 -25.24 33.25 59.53
C ASP A 23 -25.62 33.56 60.99
N SER A 24 -26.20 32.59 61.70
CA SER A 24 -25.86 32.35 63.11
C SER A 24 -26.22 30.94 63.55
N ASP A 25 -25.15 30.27 63.96
CA ASP A 25 -25.00 29.06 64.74
C ASP A 25 -25.80 29.03 66.06
N SER A 26 -25.88 27.84 66.67
CA SER A 26 -26.08 27.48 68.09
C SER A 26 -27.33 26.64 68.41
N THR A 27 -27.06 25.36 68.71
CA THR A 27 -27.94 24.41 69.43
C THR A 27 -28.03 24.75 70.93
N PRO A 28 -29.01 24.20 71.68
CA PRO A 28 -28.67 23.04 72.54
C PRO A 28 -29.80 22.01 72.82
N VAL A 29 -29.37 20.74 72.87
CA VAL A 29 -29.64 19.62 73.80
C VAL A 29 -31.01 19.43 74.49
N ALA A 30 -31.61 18.24 74.27
CA ALA A 30 -32.18 17.27 75.26
C ALA A 30 -32.89 16.13 74.49
N SER A 31 -32.27 14.95 74.34
CA SER A 31 -32.50 13.71 75.11
C SER A 31 -33.93 13.15 75.03
N ASP A 32 -34.14 12.05 74.30
CA ASP A 32 -34.54 10.77 74.90
C ASP A 32 -34.61 9.61 73.90
N ASP A 33 -34.25 8.46 74.46
CA ASP A 33 -34.64 7.09 74.15
C ASP A 33 -33.87 6.20 73.17
N SER A 34 -33.84 4.95 73.61
CA SER A 34 -32.84 3.92 73.40
C SER A 34 -33.48 2.64 72.87
N SER A 35 -32.77 1.93 71.98
CA SER A 35 -32.78 0.46 71.71
C SER A 35 -32.30 0.25 70.27
N SER A 36 -31.05 -0.09 69.97
CA SER A 36 -30.26 -1.29 70.34
C SER A 36 -30.93 -2.61 69.98
N MET A 37 -30.41 -3.20 68.90
CA MET A 37 -30.10 -4.62 68.69
C MET A 37 -31.20 -5.66 68.92
N ASP A 38 -31.50 -6.48 67.91
CA ASP A 38 -30.97 -7.87 67.84
C ASP A 38 -31.61 -8.60 66.63
N SER A 39 -30.80 -9.24 65.80
CA SER A 39 -31.17 -10.47 65.10
C SER A 39 -29.92 -11.27 64.81
N THR A 40 -29.43 -11.90 65.87
CA THR A 40 -28.78 -13.21 65.91
C THR A 40 -29.41 -14.19 64.90
N SER A 41 -28.60 -14.75 63.99
CA SER A 41 -27.91 -16.06 64.09
C SER A 41 -28.84 -17.25 63.86
N GLU A 42 -28.68 -17.93 62.71
CA GLU A 42 -28.61 -19.41 62.63
C GLU A 42 -27.80 -19.85 61.38
N THR A 43 -26.61 -20.36 61.65
CA THR A 43 -25.97 -21.51 60.98
C THR A 43 -25.59 -22.45 62.15
N PRO A 44 -25.53 -23.80 62.03
CA PRO A 44 -24.86 -24.50 60.93
C PRO A 44 -25.46 -25.89 60.54
N GLN A 45 -25.16 -26.38 59.35
CA GLN A 45 -24.91 -27.82 59.18
C GLN A 45 -23.71 -28.07 58.25
N THR A 46 -22.85 -28.96 58.73
CA THR A 46 -21.55 -29.36 58.21
C THR A 46 -21.56 -30.87 57.93
N SER A 47 -20.65 -31.29 57.03
CA SER A 47 -20.34 -32.65 56.54
C SER A 47 -21.35 -33.23 55.54
N GLU A 48 -20.95 -33.71 54.35
CA GLU A 48 -19.87 -34.67 54.12
C GLU A 48 -18.95 -34.40 52.90
N THR A 49 -17.81 -35.09 52.93
CA THR A 49 -16.69 -35.17 51.98
C THR A 49 -17.02 -36.06 50.76
N PRO A 50 -16.23 -36.02 49.68
CA PRO A 50 -16.69 -36.33 48.32
C PRO A 50 -16.77 -37.84 48.04
N GLN A 51 -17.88 -38.29 47.48
CA GLN A 51 -17.94 -39.61 46.85
C GLN A 51 -17.33 -39.56 45.45
N THR A 52 -16.35 -40.42 45.28
CA THR A 52 -15.75 -40.87 44.03
C THR A 52 -16.85 -41.48 43.17
N SER A 53 -17.04 -40.96 41.95
CA SER A 53 -17.85 -41.64 40.94
C SER A 53 -16.94 -42.19 39.86
N GLU A 54 -17.20 -43.46 39.55
CA GLU A 54 -16.37 -44.40 38.83
C GLU A 54 -16.15 -44.05 37.35
N THR A 55 -15.06 -44.60 36.83
CA THR A 55 -14.65 -44.70 35.43
C THR A 55 -15.82 -45.06 34.50
N PRO A 56 -16.05 -44.36 33.37
CA PRO A 56 -16.95 -44.85 32.35
C PRO A 56 -16.42 -46.17 31.79
N GLN A 57 -17.27 -47.20 31.82
CA GLN A 57 -17.01 -48.50 31.26
C GLN A 57 -16.70 -48.41 29.76
N THR A 58 -15.81 -49.30 29.34
CA THR A 58 -15.50 -49.66 27.96
C THR A 58 -16.77 -50.07 27.23
N SER A 59 -17.20 -49.29 26.23
CA SER A 59 -18.23 -49.75 25.30
C SER A 59 -17.65 -50.82 24.38
N GLU A 60 -18.26 -52.01 24.43
CA GLU A 60 -18.00 -53.14 23.56
C GLU A 60 -18.22 -52.78 22.08
N ALA A 61 -17.49 -53.49 21.23
CA ALA A 61 -17.51 -53.36 19.78
C ALA A 61 -18.92 -53.64 19.19
N PRO A 62 -19.45 -52.79 18.29
CA PRO A 62 -20.63 -53.14 17.53
C PRO A 62 -20.32 -54.24 16.53
N GLN A 63 -21.20 -55.24 16.52
CA GLN A 63 -21.25 -56.35 15.58
C GLN A 63 -21.30 -55.87 14.12
N THR A 64 -20.63 -56.65 13.27
CA THR A 64 -20.64 -56.62 11.81
C THR A 64 -22.02 -56.41 11.21
N SER A 65 -22.19 -55.30 10.48
CA SER A 65 -23.24 -55.14 9.47
C SER A 65 -22.63 -55.36 8.09
N GLU A 66 -23.35 -56.12 7.28
CA GLU A 66 -22.98 -56.55 5.93
C GLU A 66 -22.73 -55.39 4.96
N THR A 67 -21.90 -55.69 3.97
CA THR A 67 -21.37 -54.85 2.89
C THR A 67 -22.44 -54.03 2.15
N PRO A 68 -22.38 -52.68 2.16
CA PRO A 68 -22.99 -51.87 1.12
C PRO A 68 -22.10 -51.90 -0.13
N GLN A 69 -22.75 -51.93 -1.29
CA GLN A 69 -22.10 -51.99 -2.60
C GLN A 69 -21.11 -50.85 -2.84
N THR A 70 -20.03 -51.17 -3.55
CA THR A 70 -19.07 -50.25 -4.17
C THR A 70 -19.77 -49.08 -4.85
N SER A 71 -19.62 -47.89 -4.27
CA SER A 71 -19.73 -46.62 -4.99
C SER A 71 -18.31 -46.13 -5.25
N GLU A 72 -18.10 -45.70 -6.48
CA GLU A 72 -16.81 -45.38 -7.08
C GLU A 72 -16.05 -44.30 -6.30
N THR A 73 -14.72 -44.47 -6.25
CA THR A 73 -13.74 -43.50 -5.75
C THR A 73 -14.00 -42.10 -6.31
N PRO A 74 -14.07 -41.04 -5.48
CA PRO A 74 -13.96 -39.67 -5.95
C PRO A 74 -12.62 -39.55 -6.68
N GLN A 75 -12.65 -39.08 -7.92
CA GLN A 75 -11.44 -38.79 -8.65
C GLN A 75 -10.62 -37.77 -7.86
N THR A 76 -9.37 -38.13 -7.61
CA THR A 76 -8.29 -37.22 -7.25
C THR A 76 -8.38 -35.99 -8.15
N SER A 77 -8.57 -34.81 -7.55
CA SER A 77 -8.36 -33.55 -8.23
C SER A 77 -6.91 -33.55 -8.70
N GLU A 78 -6.72 -33.62 -10.01
CA GLU A 78 -5.40 -33.55 -10.63
C GLU A 78 -4.75 -32.20 -10.25
N THR A 79 -3.46 -32.27 -9.97
CA THR A 79 -2.52 -31.16 -9.96
C THR A 79 -2.81 -30.16 -11.09
N PRO A 80 -2.68 -28.84 -10.86
CA PRO A 80 -2.81 -27.85 -11.93
C PRO A 80 -1.90 -28.25 -13.08
N GLN A 81 -2.49 -28.38 -14.28
CA GLN A 81 -1.70 -28.62 -15.48
C GLN A 81 -0.75 -27.43 -15.65
N THR A 82 0.55 -27.69 -15.51
CA THR A 82 1.57 -26.89 -16.20
C THR A 82 1.09 -26.67 -17.63
N SER A 83 0.95 -25.41 -18.05
CA SER A 83 0.71 -25.06 -19.45
C SER A 83 1.69 -25.84 -20.32
N GLU A 84 1.19 -26.89 -20.98
CA GLU A 84 1.96 -27.57 -21.99
C GLU A 84 2.19 -26.56 -23.10
N THR A 85 3.48 -26.32 -23.40
CA THR A 85 3.93 -25.66 -24.62
C THR A 85 3.10 -26.23 -25.78
N PRO A 86 2.53 -25.41 -26.70
CA PRO A 86 1.70 -25.93 -27.77
C PRO A 86 2.58 -26.86 -28.63
N THR A 87 2.46 -28.16 -28.39
CA THR A 87 3.11 -29.18 -29.20
C THR A 87 2.22 -29.36 -30.43
N SER A 88 2.39 -28.43 -31.38
CA SER A 88 1.96 -28.64 -32.75
C SER A 88 2.74 -29.83 -33.30
N THR A 89 2.16 -31.03 -33.15
CA THR A 89 2.66 -32.28 -33.75
C THR A 89 1.99 -32.57 -35.08
N GLN A 90 1.11 -31.69 -35.57
CA GLN A 90 0.72 -31.68 -36.98
C GLN A 90 1.69 -30.78 -37.76
N PRO A 91 2.18 -31.21 -38.94
CA PRO A 91 2.87 -30.29 -39.84
C PRO A 91 1.95 -29.10 -40.15
N PRO A 92 2.50 -27.88 -40.28
CA PRO A 92 1.69 -26.72 -40.62
C PRO A 92 0.89 -27.00 -41.89
N PRO A 93 -0.37 -26.53 -41.98
CA PRO A 93 -1.15 -26.68 -43.21
C PRO A 93 -0.41 -25.99 -44.35
N THR A 94 -0.11 -26.72 -45.43
CA THR A 94 0.56 -26.19 -46.62
C THR A 94 -0.41 -26.12 -47.80
N GLY A 95 -0.28 -25.10 -48.63
CA GLY A 95 -1.01 -24.94 -49.90
C GLY A 95 -0.17 -24.20 -50.93
N ASP A 96 -0.73 -23.88 -52.09
CA ASP A 96 -0.01 -23.22 -53.20
C ASP A 96 -0.31 -21.71 -53.27
N ALA A 97 -0.92 -21.13 -52.23
CA ALA A 97 -1.25 -19.70 -52.18
C ALA A 97 -0.03 -18.87 -51.74
N SER A 98 -0.02 -17.59 -52.12
CA SER A 98 1.00 -16.62 -51.72
C SER A 98 0.39 -15.32 -51.23
N LEU A 99 1.15 -14.58 -50.41
CA LEU A 99 0.75 -13.28 -49.86
C LEU A 99 1.89 -12.28 -50.04
N GLN A 100 1.57 -11.08 -50.48
CA GLN A 100 2.51 -9.97 -50.62
C GLN A 100 2.09 -8.72 -49.85
N TRP A 101 3.08 -7.96 -49.39
CA TRP A 101 2.90 -6.65 -48.77
C TRP A 101 4.20 -5.83 -48.82
N ARG A 102 4.13 -4.56 -48.44
CA ARG A 102 5.29 -3.71 -48.17
C ARG A 102 5.26 -3.20 -46.74
N SER A 103 6.32 -3.48 -45.99
CA SER A 103 6.45 -3.06 -44.59
C SER A 103 7.02 -1.67 -44.49
N LEU A 104 6.34 -0.77 -43.77
CA LEU A 104 6.74 0.62 -43.53
C LEU A 104 6.71 0.93 -42.02
N PHE A 105 7.54 1.87 -41.58
CA PHE A 105 7.33 2.52 -40.29
C PHE A 105 6.27 3.61 -40.44
N GLY A 106 5.43 3.85 -39.43
CA GLY A 106 4.54 5.03 -39.42
C GLY A 106 5.32 6.36 -39.40
N SER A 107 4.66 7.48 -39.71
CA SER A 107 5.29 8.83 -39.71
C SER A 107 5.76 9.29 -38.32
N ASN A 108 5.26 8.68 -37.24
CA ASN A 108 5.42 9.13 -35.85
C ASN A 108 6.23 8.18 -34.93
N VAL A 109 6.83 7.10 -35.45
CA VAL A 109 7.52 6.09 -34.60
C VAL A 109 8.69 6.70 -33.77
N GLN A 110 9.22 7.87 -34.17
CA GLN A 110 10.30 8.56 -33.47
C GLN A 110 9.88 9.66 -32.46
N GLN A 111 8.62 10.07 -32.38
CA GLN A 111 8.28 11.37 -31.75
C GLN A 111 7.55 11.31 -30.40
N GLY A 112 7.10 10.13 -29.93
CA GLY A 112 6.26 10.04 -28.72
C GLY A 112 6.97 9.67 -27.41
N SER A 113 8.10 8.96 -27.46
CA SER A 113 8.80 8.49 -26.26
C SER A 113 10.31 8.31 -26.50
N PRO A 114 11.19 8.60 -25.53
CA PRO A 114 12.63 8.31 -25.60
C PRO A 114 12.91 6.83 -25.91
N TRP A 115 12.03 5.95 -25.46
CA TRP A 115 12.07 4.52 -25.71
C TRP A 115 11.88 4.16 -27.18
N SER A 116 10.85 4.71 -27.84
CA SER A 116 10.53 4.43 -29.25
C SER A 116 11.66 4.88 -30.17
N GLY A 117 12.35 5.97 -29.80
CA GLY A 117 13.57 6.42 -30.48
C GLY A 117 14.70 5.39 -30.45
N GLN A 118 14.87 4.63 -29.36
CA GLN A 118 15.92 3.60 -29.27
C GLN A 118 15.59 2.35 -30.08
N VAL A 119 14.35 1.86 -30.00
CA VAL A 119 13.93 0.69 -30.77
C VAL A 119 14.04 1.00 -32.27
N VAL A 120 13.55 2.17 -32.72
CA VAL A 120 13.66 2.57 -34.13
C VAL A 120 15.09 2.80 -34.57
N GLN A 121 15.94 3.42 -33.74
CA GLN A 121 17.36 3.61 -34.07
C GLN A 121 18.07 2.26 -34.21
N GLY A 122 17.82 1.29 -33.33
CA GLY A 122 18.35 -0.07 -33.46
C GLY A 122 17.97 -0.69 -34.80
N VAL A 123 16.69 -0.65 -35.17
CA VAL A 123 16.23 -1.26 -36.44
C VAL A 123 16.71 -0.53 -37.69
N ALA A 124 16.75 0.80 -37.67
CA ALA A 124 17.15 1.61 -38.83
C ALA A 124 18.64 1.47 -39.17
N TRP A 125 19.49 1.12 -38.20
CA TRP A 125 20.95 1.12 -38.36
C TRP A 125 21.62 -0.24 -38.18
N ASP A 126 21.04 -1.19 -37.44
CA ASP A 126 21.70 -2.47 -37.13
C ASP A 126 21.36 -3.61 -38.10
N GLY A 127 20.31 -3.48 -38.92
CA GLY A 127 19.97 -4.40 -40.02
C GLY A 127 19.56 -5.83 -39.63
N ASP A 128 19.67 -6.20 -38.37
CA ASP A 128 19.39 -7.54 -37.83
C ASP A 128 18.07 -7.53 -37.05
N SER A 129 16.93 -7.53 -37.74
CA SER A 129 15.61 -7.68 -37.12
C SER A 129 14.66 -8.38 -38.10
N PRO A 130 14.45 -9.70 -37.96
CA PRO A 130 13.63 -10.45 -38.87
C PRO A 130 12.16 -10.07 -38.71
N LEU A 131 11.42 -10.27 -39.80
CA LEU A 131 9.98 -10.07 -39.84
C LEU A 131 9.34 -11.43 -39.55
N VAL A 132 8.38 -11.46 -38.63
CA VAL A 132 7.63 -12.66 -38.29
C VAL A 132 6.21 -12.49 -38.80
N PHE A 133 5.71 -13.53 -39.47
CA PHE A 133 4.38 -13.58 -40.06
C PHE A 133 3.52 -14.61 -39.32
N MET A 134 2.29 -14.20 -39.00
CA MET A 134 1.28 -15.04 -38.38
C MET A 134 0.02 -15.12 -39.26
N LEU A 135 -0.51 -16.33 -39.40
CA LEU A 135 -1.82 -16.63 -39.98
C LEU A 135 -2.75 -17.14 -38.86
N CYS A 136 -3.93 -16.55 -38.73
CA CYS A 136 -4.86 -16.78 -37.64
C CYS A 136 -6.26 -17.07 -38.19
N ALA A 137 -7.08 -17.77 -37.42
CA ALA A 137 -8.48 -18.01 -37.76
C ALA A 137 -9.25 -16.68 -37.80
N THR A 138 -10.32 -16.60 -38.59
CA THR A 138 -11.14 -15.38 -38.76
C THR A 138 -11.79 -14.89 -37.47
N GLU A 139 -12.01 -15.80 -36.53
CA GLU A 139 -12.58 -15.58 -35.21
C GLU A 139 -11.52 -15.23 -34.14
N ASP A 140 -10.24 -15.42 -34.41
CA ASP A 140 -9.12 -15.16 -33.50
C ASP A 140 -8.45 -13.82 -33.84
N ALA A 141 -9.13 -12.72 -33.51
CA ALA A 141 -8.65 -11.36 -33.80
C ALA A 141 -7.33 -11.00 -33.08
N THR A 142 -7.01 -11.70 -31.99
CA THR A 142 -5.78 -11.54 -31.23
C THR A 142 -4.66 -12.45 -31.69
N CYS A 143 -4.92 -13.34 -32.65
CA CYS A 143 -3.99 -14.40 -33.03
C CYS A 143 -3.43 -15.18 -31.82
N ALA A 144 -4.26 -15.48 -30.84
CA ALA A 144 -3.83 -16.15 -29.62
C ALA A 144 -3.41 -17.60 -29.87
N SER A 145 -3.96 -18.23 -30.92
CA SER A 145 -3.58 -19.57 -31.36
C SER A 145 -3.30 -19.53 -32.87
N PRO A 146 -2.12 -19.05 -33.29
CA PRO A 146 -1.80 -18.94 -34.71
C PRO A 146 -1.85 -20.31 -35.40
N ILE A 147 -2.51 -20.36 -36.55
CA ILE A 147 -2.53 -21.54 -37.44
C ILE A 147 -1.13 -21.76 -38.00
N LEU A 148 -0.45 -20.67 -38.35
CA LEU A 148 0.93 -20.66 -38.82
C LEU A 148 1.64 -19.46 -38.19
N ILE A 149 2.84 -19.69 -37.68
CA ILE A 149 3.76 -18.65 -37.27
C ILE A 149 5.16 -19.02 -37.77
N ARG A 150 5.82 -18.10 -38.48
CA ARG A 150 7.22 -18.28 -38.86
C ARG A 150 7.90 -16.97 -39.21
N GLU A 151 9.22 -17.03 -39.15
CA GLU A 151 10.08 -16.00 -39.70
C GLU A 151 9.97 -15.93 -41.23
N VAL A 152 9.99 -14.71 -41.76
CA VAL A 152 10.10 -14.40 -43.18
C VAL A 152 11.57 -14.49 -43.59
N THR A 153 11.87 -15.24 -44.65
CA THR A 153 13.26 -15.37 -45.09
C THR A 153 13.78 -14.09 -45.75
N THR A 154 15.11 -13.99 -45.90
CA THR A 154 15.73 -12.82 -46.55
C THR A 154 15.32 -12.73 -48.03
N GLU A 155 15.17 -13.86 -48.71
CA GLU A 155 14.69 -13.92 -50.10
C GLU A 155 13.24 -13.46 -50.22
N GLU A 156 12.36 -13.95 -49.34
CA GLU A 156 10.95 -13.56 -49.30
C GLU A 156 10.82 -12.05 -49.04
N ARG A 157 11.62 -11.50 -48.12
CA ARG A 157 11.62 -10.08 -47.75
C ARG A 157 12.17 -9.17 -48.84
N THR A 158 13.05 -9.65 -49.73
CA THR A 158 13.66 -8.81 -50.78
C THR A 158 13.07 -9.09 -52.16
N ALA A 159 11.96 -9.83 -52.22
CA ALA A 159 11.24 -10.15 -53.44
C ALA A 159 10.97 -8.88 -54.27
N GLY A 160 11.47 -8.86 -55.51
CA GLY A 160 11.31 -7.70 -56.41
C GLY A 160 12.38 -6.60 -56.29
N GLY A 161 13.46 -6.81 -55.52
CA GLY A 161 14.62 -5.90 -55.49
C GLY A 161 14.39 -4.60 -54.70
N GLY A 162 13.51 -4.64 -53.70
CA GLY A 162 13.18 -3.50 -52.84
C GLY A 162 14.30 -3.08 -51.89
N PHE A 163 14.07 -1.99 -51.15
CA PHE A 163 15.01 -1.53 -50.11
C PHE A 163 15.09 -2.57 -48.98
N PRO A 164 16.28 -2.98 -48.52
CA PRO A 164 16.41 -4.01 -47.49
C PRO A 164 15.93 -3.53 -46.11
N LEU A 165 15.94 -2.21 -45.89
CA LEU A 165 15.56 -1.58 -44.63
C LEU A 165 14.11 -1.08 -44.69
N ILE A 166 13.39 -1.26 -43.59
CA ILE A 166 12.07 -0.66 -43.38
C ILE A 166 12.29 0.81 -43.00
N GLN A 167 11.58 1.73 -43.64
CA GLN A 167 11.67 3.18 -43.43
C GLN A 167 10.26 3.78 -43.32
N PRO A 168 10.11 5.04 -42.88
CA PRO A 168 8.80 5.67 -42.75
C PRO A 168 7.96 5.75 -44.04
N SER A 169 8.63 5.76 -45.20
CA SER A 169 7.97 5.96 -46.51
C SER A 169 8.47 5.02 -47.60
N SER A 170 9.34 4.07 -47.26
CA SER A 170 9.84 3.05 -48.19
C SER A 170 10.23 1.79 -47.43
N GLY A 171 10.25 0.64 -48.09
CA GLY A 171 10.59 -0.61 -47.44
C GLY A 171 10.64 -1.78 -48.41
N PRO A 172 11.04 -2.96 -47.91
CA PRO A 172 11.05 -4.19 -48.68
C PRO A 172 9.64 -4.63 -49.06
N THR A 173 9.46 -5.06 -50.32
CA THR A 173 8.30 -5.87 -50.70
C THR A 173 8.55 -7.30 -50.26
N THR A 174 7.66 -7.82 -49.42
CA THR A 174 7.72 -9.19 -48.91
C THR A 174 6.71 -10.05 -49.66
N VAL A 175 7.13 -11.25 -50.08
CA VAL A 175 6.25 -12.26 -50.67
C VAL A 175 6.51 -13.58 -49.96
N VAL A 176 5.51 -14.08 -49.21
CA VAL A 176 5.55 -15.39 -48.56
C VAL A 176 4.65 -16.37 -49.33
N GLY A 177 5.17 -17.56 -49.58
CA GLY A 177 4.47 -18.63 -50.28
C GLY A 177 4.14 -19.81 -49.37
N ASP A 178 3.72 -20.91 -50.01
CA ASP A 178 3.37 -22.19 -49.40
C ASP A 178 2.23 -22.10 -48.37
N LEU A 179 1.30 -21.15 -48.58
CA LEU A 179 0.20 -20.87 -47.65
C LEU A 179 -1.05 -21.68 -48.02
N PRO A 180 -1.84 -22.12 -47.02
CA PRO A 180 -3.11 -22.78 -47.28
C PRO A 180 -4.14 -21.80 -47.87
N ALA A 181 -4.93 -22.23 -48.85
CA ALA A 181 -6.08 -21.47 -49.32
C ALA A 181 -7.14 -21.34 -48.21
N GLY A 182 -7.91 -20.25 -48.22
CA GLY A 182 -8.94 -19.96 -47.22
C GLY A 182 -9.05 -18.49 -46.85
N GLU A 183 -9.90 -18.20 -45.87
CA GLU A 183 -10.03 -16.87 -45.28
C GLU A 183 -9.32 -16.84 -43.93
N TYR A 184 -8.50 -15.83 -43.70
CA TYR A 184 -7.64 -15.73 -42.53
C TYR A 184 -7.50 -14.29 -42.03
N LEU A 185 -7.03 -14.16 -40.81
CA LEU A 185 -6.44 -12.94 -40.29
C LEU A 185 -4.91 -13.05 -40.36
N VAL A 186 -4.26 -11.92 -40.63
CA VAL A 186 -2.81 -11.80 -40.68
C VAL A 186 -2.34 -10.84 -39.61
N MET A 187 -1.29 -11.22 -38.87
CA MET A 187 -0.49 -10.34 -38.01
C MET A 187 0.97 -10.40 -38.45
N ILE A 188 1.64 -9.25 -38.41
CA ILE A 188 3.05 -9.13 -38.77
C ILE A 188 3.72 -8.29 -37.69
N PHE A 189 4.86 -8.77 -37.20
CA PHE A 189 5.68 -8.02 -36.26
C PHE A 189 7.16 -8.20 -36.58
N LEU A 190 7.96 -7.28 -36.07
CA LEU A 190 9.40 -7.28 -36.21
C LEU A 190 10.01 -7.70 -34.88
N ASP A 191 10.73 -8.83 -34.91
CA ASP A 191 11.46 -9.34 -33.75
C ASP A 191 12.77 -8.55 -33.62
N HIS A 192 12.87 -7.76 -32.56
CA HIS A 192 13.94 -6.81 -32.39
C HIS A 192 15.21 -7.48 -31.86
N ARG A 193 16.39 -6.99 -32.26
CA ARG A 193 17.66 -7.56 -31.78
C ARG A 193 17.77 -7.61 -30.25
N ARG A 194 17.34 -6.55 -29.56
CA ARG A 194 17.34 -6.52 -28.07
C ARG A 194 16.41 -7.56 -27.46
N SER A 195 15.28 -7.87 -28.11
CA SER A 195 14.42 -8.99 -27.68
C SER A 195 15.23 -10.28 -27.66
N ARG A 196 15.87 -10.61 -28.78
CA ARG A 196 16.68 -11.82 -28.93
C ARG A 196 17.90 -11.85 -28.00
N ASP A 197 18.63 -10.75 -27.89
CA ASP A 197 19.81 -10.64 -27.02
C ASP A 197 19.43 -10.82 -25.53
N ALA A 198 18.21 -10.44 -25.15
CA ALA A 198 17.65 -10.66 -23.82
C ALA A 198 17.02 -12.05 -23.63
N GLY A 199 17.01 -12.90 -24.66
CA GLY A 199 16.42 -14.24 -24.62
C GLY A 199 14.91 -14.27 -24.89
N PHE A 200 14.31 -13.16 -25.33
CA PHE A 200 12.88 -13.02 -25.61
C PHE A 200 12.49 -13.13 -27.09
N ALA A 201 13.36 -13.72 -27.92
CA ALA A 201 13.04 -13.98 -29.33
C ALA A 201 11.68 -14.67 -29.48
N TRP A 202 11.00 -14.45 -30.61
CA TRP A 202 9.67 -15.02 -30.85
C TRP A 202 9.62 -16.55 -30.77
N ASN A 203 10.74 -17.22 -31.02
CA ASN A 203 10.88 -18.67 -30.94
C ASN A 203 11.56 -19.14 -29.65
N SER A 204 11.78 -18.24 -28.69
CA SER A 204 12.22 -18.56 -27.34
C SER A 204 11.01 -18.90 -26.47
N GLY A 205 11.15 -19.91 -25.60
CA GLY A 205 10.18 -20.16 -24.54
C GLY A 205 10.43 -19.23 -23.36
N PHE A 206 9.97 -17.99 -23.44
CA PHE A 206 10.02 -17.04 -22.32
C PHE A 206 8.68 -17.02 -21.55
N GLU A 207 8.72 -16.64 -20.27
CA GLU A 207 7.52 -16.54 -19.44
C GLU A 207 6.69 -15.29 -19.80
N THR A 208 5.40 -15.49 -20.06
CA THR A 208 4.39 -14.43 -20.26
C THR A 208 3.01 -14.97 -19.93
N ARG A 209 2.11 -14.11 -19.45
CA ARG A 209 0.68 -14.43 -19.31
C ARG A 209 -0.15 -14.04 -20.53
N GLU A 210 0.47 -13.34 -21.47
CA GLU A 210 -0.23 -12.92 -22.66
C GLU A 210 -0.47 -14.12 -23.57
N THR A 211 -1.75 -14.40 -23.82
CA THR A 211 -2.14 -15.39 -24.81
C THR A 211 -2.24 -14.79 -26.20
N ALA A 212 -2.48 -13.48 -26.31
CA ALA A 212 -2.53 -12.78 -27.60
C ALA A 212 -1.20 -12.93 -28.34
N TRP A 213 -1.27 -12.95 -29.67
CA TRP A 213 -0.11 -13.06 -30.56
C TRP A 213 0.73 -14.31 -30.28
N GLY A 214 0.06 -15.41 -29.88
CA GLY A 214 0.69 -16.66 -29.48
C GLY A 214 1.58 -16.58 -28.24
N GLY A 215 1.57 -15.45 -27.51
CA GLY A 215 2.45 -15.22 -26.36
C GLY A 215 3.94 -15.12 -26.73
N VAL A 216 4.27 -14.73 -27.98
CA VAL A 216 5.65 -14.73 -28.46
C VAL A 216 6.22 -13.34 -28.77
N VAL A 217 5.44 -12.28 -28.56
CA VAL A 217 5.89 -10.91 -28.84
C VAL A 217 6.45 -10.33 -27.56
N SER A 218 7.64 -9.74 -27.62
CA SER A 218 8.32 -9.10 -26.48
C SER A 218 8.09 -7.60 -26.46
N GLU A 219 8.49 -6.96 -25.36
CA GLU A 219 8.45 -5.52 -25.21
C GLU A 219 9.30 -4.77 -26.25
N TRP A 220 10.33 -5.39 -26.82
CA TRP A 220 11.19 -4.72 -27.80
C TRP A 220 10.66 -4.82 -29.24
N ASP A 221 9.62 -5.61 -29.46
CA ASP A 221 9.12 -5.92 -30.79
C ASP A 221 8.11 -4.89 -31.29
N ILE A 222 8.08 -4.73 -32.62
CA ILE A 222 7.22 -3.74 -33.27
C ILE A 222 6.17 -4.46 -34.11
N MET A 223 4.90 -4.29 -33.76
CA MET A 223 3.77 -4.94 -34.40
C MET A 223 3.08 -4.04 -35.42
N MET A 224 2.42 -4.70 -36.36
CA MET A 224 1.46 -4.10 -37.27
C MET A 224 0.27 -3.53 -36.50
N SER A 225 -0.16 -2.35 -36.92
CA SER A 225 -1.30 -1.64 -36.36
C SER A 225 -2.17 -1.06 -37.50
N ALA A 226 -3.28 -0.39 -37.17
CA ALA A 226 -4.26 0.14 -38.12
C ALA A 226 -3.62 0.84 -39.35
N ASN A 227 -4.35 0.97 -40.46
CA ASN A 227 -3.79 1.50 -41.70
C ASN A 227 -4.01 3.03 -41.86
N GLU A 228 -3.49 3.84 -40.93
CA GLU A 228 -3.63 5.32 -40.98
C GLU A 228 -2.26 6.02 -40.92
N SER A 229 -1.85 6.73 -41.97
CA SER A 229 -0.48 7.26 -42.07
C SER A 229 -0.10 8.33 -41.03
N ASN A 230 -1.07 8.96 -40.35
CA ASN A 230 -0.88 10.21 -39.56
C ASN A 230 -1.46 10.17 -38.13
N ALA A 231 -1.67 8.99 -37.54
CA ALA A 231 -2.15 8.92 -36.15
C ALA A 231 -1.00 9.14 -35.15
N ASP A 232 -1.27 9.94 -34.10
CA ASP A 232 -0.37 10.12 -32.96
C ASP A 232 -0.56 8.98 -31.94
N GLY A 233 0.53 8.55 -31.28
CA GLY A 233 0.50 7.56 -30.18
C GLY A 233 0.81 6.11 -30.56
N ASN A 234 0.86 5.24 -29.54
CA ASN A 234 1.06 3.79 -29.67
C ASN A 234 -0.27 3.10 -29.96
N LEU A 235 -0.71 3.12 -31.22
CA LEU A 235 -1.99 2.52 -31.62
C LEU A 235 -2.02 1.00 -31.37
N PRO A 236 -3.18 0.42 -31.03
CA PRO A 236 -3.28 -1.01 -30.74
C PRO A 236 -2.87 -1.85 -31.96
N PRO A 237 -2.33 -3.06 -31.72
CA PRO A 237 -2.05 -4.00 -32.79
C PRO A 237 -3.36 -4.43 -33.45
N GLN A 238 -3.36 -4.56 -34.77
CA GLN A 238 -4.56 -4.89 -35.52
C GLN A 238 -4.25 -5.88 -36.63
N THR A 239 -4.97 -7.01 -36.65
CA THR A 239 -4.93 -7.98 -37.74
C THR A 239 -5.63 -7.46 -38.99
N VAL A 240 -5.20 -7.92 -40.17
CA VAL A 240 -5.86 -7.63 -41.45
C VAL A 240 -6.45 -8.93 -42.02
N SER A 241 -7.68 -8.87 -42.51
CA SER A 241 -8.32 -10.00 -43.19
C SER A 241 -7.74 -10.22 -44.58
N VAL A 242 -7.54 -11.48 -44.95
CA VAL A 242 -7.07 -11.88 -46.28
C VAL A 242 -7.81 -13.12 -46.76
N THR A 243 -8.07 -13.19 -48.07
CA THR A 243 -8.51 -14.41 -48.75
C THR A 243 -7.34 -14.93 -49.58
N LEU A 244 -6.90 -16.15 -49.26
CA LEU A 244 -5.82 -16.85 -49.95
C LEU A 244 -6.42 -17.88 -50.92
N VAL A 245 -5.93 -17.87 -52.15
CA VAL A 245 -6.36 -18.78 -53.23
C VAL A 245 -5.13 -19.48 -53.79
N ASP A 246 -5.21 -20.79 -53.99
CA ASP A 246 -4.09 -21.57 -54.52
C ASP A 246 -3.65 -21.04 -55.89
N ASN A 247 -2.33 -20.95 -56.10
CA ASN A 247 -1.69 -20.41 -57.30
C ASN A 247 -1.93 -18.92 -57.56
N GLU A 248 -2.45 -18.18 -56.57
CA GLU A 248 -2.59 -16.72 -56.62
C GLU A 248 -1.75 -16.04 -55.54
N THR A 249 -1.40 -14.78 -55.77
CA THR A 249 -0.75 -13.92 -54.77
C THR A 249 -1.72 -12.83 -54.33
N ALA A 250 -2.19 -12.92 -53.09
CA ALA A 250 -2.98 -11.85 -52.47
C ALA A 250 -2.07 -10.68 -52.09
N ASP A 251 -2.56 -9.44 -52.19
CA ASP A 251 -1.79 -8.22 -51.90
C ASP A 251 -2.46 -7.40 -50.80
N LEU A 252 -1.75 -7.21 -49.69
CA LEU A 252 -2.20 -6.36 -48.57
C LEU A 252 -1.83 -4.89 -48.76
N GLY A 253 -0.97 -4.57 -49.74
CA GLY A 253 -0.43 -3.24 -49.94
C GLY A 253 0.55 -2.84 -48.84
N ASP A 254 0.45 -1.60 -48.38
CA ASP A 254 1.30 -1.07 -47.32
C ASP A 254 0.77 -1.48 -45.94
N ILE A 255 1.67 -2.00 -45.12
CA ILE A 255 1.43 -2.25 -43.70
C ILE A 255 2.35 -1.35 -42.86
N PHE A 256 1.84 -0.87 -41.74
CA PHE A 256 2.57 0.02 -40.85
C PHE A 256 2.93 -0.70 -39.55
N LEU A 257 4.23 -0.87 -39.31
CA LEU A 257 4.79 -1.31 -38.04
C LEU A 257 4.94 -0.09 -37.14
N ARG A 258 4.14 -0.04 -36.08
CA ARG A 258 4.05 1.14 -35.21
C ARG A 258 3.51 0.87 -33.81
N HIS A 259 2.95 -0.31 -33.58
CA HIS A 259 2.60 -0.72 -32.24
C HIS A 259 3.84 -1.25 -31.57
N PHE A 260 4.24 -0.62 -30.48
CA PHE A 260 5.24 -1.17 -29.60
C PHE A 260 4.55 -2.04 -28.57
N HIS A 261 4.94 -3.29 -28.56
CA HIS A 261 4.33 -4.26 -27.68
C HIS A 261 4.86 -4.11 -26.26
N GLU A 262 4.06 -4.43 -25.25
CA GLU A 262 4.49 -4.52 -23.86
C GLU A 262 3.83 -5.75 -23.26
N ARG A 263 4.64 -6.72 -22.85
CA ARG A 263 4.14 -7.94 -22.23
C ARG A 263 3.62 -7.66 -20.83
N ASP A 264 2.63 -8.44 -20.40
CA ASP A 264 2.30 -8.53 -18.99
C ASP A 264 3.43 -9.26 -18.22
N LEU A 265 4.26 -8.47 -17.52
CA LEU A 265 5.35 -8.93 -16.67
C LEU A 265 4.95 -9.05 -15.19
N SER A 266 3.70 -8.75 -14.82
CA SER A 266 3.25 -8.90 -13.43
C SER A 266 3.35 -10.36 -12.99
N PRO A 267 3.52 -10.69 -11.70
CA PRO A 267 3.28 -12.04 -11.18
C PRO A 267 1.76 -12.34 -11.10
N GLU A 268 1.39 -13.62 -10.92
CA GLU A 268 -0.03 -14.00 -10.88
C GLU A 268 -0.63 -13.34 -9.65
N ARG A 269 -1.80 -12.74 -9.81
CA ARG A 269 -2.43 -12.03 -8.70
C ARG A 269 -2.76 -13.05 -7.61
N PRO A 270 -2.23 -12.89 -6.40
CA PRO A 270 -2.57 -13.80 -5.32
C PRO A 270 -4.05 -13.73 -4.99
N VAL A 271 -4.63 -14.87 -4.66
CA VAL A 271 -6.05 -14.99 -4.30
C VAL A 271 -6.13 -15.11 -2.78
N GLU A 272 -6.78 -14.13 -2.13
CA GLU A 272 -7.03 -14.16 -0.69
C GLU A 272 -8.53 -13.97 -0.40
N ASP A 273 -9.09 -14.78 0.49
CA ASP A 273 -10.46 -14.57 1.00
C ASP A 273 -10.47 -13.44 2.04
N ALA A 274 -10.37 -12.22 1.53
CA ALA A 274 -10.26 -11.00 2.30
C ALA A 274 -10.64 -9.78 1.47
N THR A 275 -10.92 -8.68 2.16
CA THR A 275 -11.24 -7.38 1.57
C THR A 275 -10.28 -6.33 2.12
N VAL A 276 -9.78 -5.48 1.22
CA VAL A 276 -9.05 -4.27 1.61
C VAL A 276 -9.99 -3.07 1.53
N VAL A 277 -10.14 -2.39 2.67
CA VAL A 277 -10.88 -1.13 2.78
C VAL A 277 -9.92 0.01 2.52
N VAL A 278 -10.29 0.89 1.60
CA VAL A 278 -9.52 2.06 1.23
C VAL A 278 -10.34 3.29 1.52
N ALA A 279 -9.85 4.14 2.42
CA ALA A 279 -10.42 5.47 2.60
C ALA A 279 -9.85 6.41 1.55
N THR A 280 -10.71 7.09 0.79
CA THR A 280 -10.35 8.25 -0.02
C THR A 280 -10.74 9.52 0.73
N ARG A 281 -10.57 10.70 0.12
CA ARG A 281 -11.09 11.94 0.72
C ARG A 281 -12.62 11.97 0.78
N SER A 282 -13.28 11.32 -0.17
CA SER A 282 -14.71 11.49 -0.44
C SER A 282 -15.56 10.31 0.07
N GLY A 283 -14.95 9.16 0.40
CA GLY A 283 -15.67 7.98 0.87
C GLY A 283 -14.78 6.73 1.01
N LEU A 284 -15.41 5.58 1.26
CA LEU A 284 -14.74 4.28 1.33
C LEU A 284 -14.86 3.52 0.01
N ARG A 285 -13.84 2.73 -0.29
CA ARG A 285 -13.79 1.76 -1.40
C ARG A 285 -13.33 0.41 -0.88
N PHE A 286 -13.72 -0.65 -1.56
CA PHE A 286 -13.41 -2.02 -1.15
C PHE A 286 -12.80 -2.80 -2.31
N ILE A 287 -11.70 -3.48 -2.05
CA ILE A 287 -11.03 -4.36 -3.01
C ILE A 287 -11.25 -5.80 -2.55
N ASP A 288 -11.92 -6.62 -3.36
CA ASP A 288 -11.98 -8.07 -3.13
C ASP A 288 -10.62 -8.68 -3.50
N LEU A 289 -9.91 -9.29 -2.55
CA LEU A 289 -8.61 -9.90 -2.86
C LEU A 289 -8.74 -11.27 -3.54
N ARG A 290 -9.95 -11.81 -3.72
CA ARG A 290 -10.17 -13.03 -4.52
C ARG A 290 -10.18 -12.73 -6.01
N THR A 291 -10.80 -11.61 -6.38
CA THR A 291 -11.01 -11.23 -7.79
C THR A 291 -10.18 -10.02 -8.20
N TRP A 292 -9.61 -9.28 -7.24
CA TRP A 292 -9.02 -7.96 -7.43
C TRP A 292 -10.00 -6.97 -8.07
N GLU A 293 -11.30 -7.13 -7.80
CA GLU A 293 -12.33 -6.21 -8.25
C GLU A 293 -12.57 -5.11 -7.22
N LEU A 294 -12.80 -3.90 -7.71
CA LEU A 294 -13.19 -2.77 -6.90
C LEU A 294 -14.72 -2.76 -6.73
N PHE A 295 -15.21 -2.98 -5.51
CA PHE A 295 -16.60 -2.67 -5.20
C PHE A 295 -16.75 -1.16 -4.98
N SER A 296 -17.71 -0.59 -5.69
CA SER A 296 -18.06 0.82 -5.59
C SER A 296 -19.57 0.99 -5.77
N GLU A 297 -20.17 1.96 -5.08
CA GLU A 297 -21.61 2.28 -5.14
C GLU A 297 -21.81 3.75 -5.51
N GLU A 298 -22.90 4.09 -6.22
CA GLU A 298 -23.18 5.47 -6.66
C GLU A 298 -23.21 6.47 -5.48
N GLY A 299 -22.33 7.48 -5.53
CA GLY A 299 -22.33 8.61 -4.60
C GLY A 299 -23.44 9.65 -4.87
N PHE A 300 -23.70 10.53 -3.91
CA PHE A 300 -24.83 11.49 -3.94
C PHE A 300 -24.65 12.66 -4.93
N LEU A 301 -23.44 12.95 -5.43
CA LEU A 301 -23.16 14.06 -6.35
C LEU A 301 -22.40 13.60 -7.61
N GLY A 302 -23.08 12.88 -8.50
CA GLY A 302 -22.52 12.42 -9.78
C GLY A 302 -21.80 11.08 -9.70
N PRO A 303 -21.13 10.61 -10.77
CA PRO A 303 -20.62 9.25 -10.95
C PRO A 303 -19.40 8.91 -10.07
N GLU A 304 -19.25 9.56 -8.91
CA GLU A 304 -18.20 9.26 -7.96
C GLU A 304 -18.66 8.10 -7.07
N TYR A 305 -18.24 6.89 -7.46
CA TYR A 305 -18.63 5.66 -6.80
C TYR A 305 -17.87 5.44 -5.50
N GLU A 306 -18.45 5.84 -4.37
CA GLU A 306 -17.85 5.65 -3.05
C GLU A 306 -18.93 5.37 -2.00
N PHE A 307 -18.62 4.43 -1.09
CA PHE A 307 -19.46 4.19 0.07
C PHE A 307 -19.28 5.33 1.06
N MET A 308 -20.24 6.25 1.05
CA MET A 308 -20.32 7.32 2.03
C MET A 308 -20.99 6.77 3.28
N PRO A 309 -20.34 6.78 4.45
CA PRO A 309 -21.04 6.61 5.72
C PRO A 309 -22.22 7.57 5.81
N ARG A 310 -23.34 7.08 6.36
CA ARG A 310 -24.61 7.82 6.43
C ARG A 310 -25.14 7.85 7.84
N ASP A 311 -25.88 8.91 8.16
CA ASP A 311 -26.58 9.05 9.43
C ASP A 311 -27.88 8.23 9.46
N ALA A 312 -28.59 8.25 10.59
CA ALA A 312 -29.88 7.57 10.78
C ALA A 312 -30.99 8.03 9.80
N ASN A 313 -30.84 9.21 9.18
CA ASN A 313 -31.77 9.75 8.19
C ASN A 313 -31.36 9.41 6.76
N ASN A 314 -30.31 8.59 6.58
CA ASN A 314 -29.71 8.23 5.30
C ASN A 314 -29.02 9.42 4.58
N GLU A 315 -28.68 10.48 5.33
CA GLU A 315 -27.92 11.62 4.84
C GLU A 315 -26.42 11.29 4.93
N ALA A 316 -25.68 11.57 3.85
CA ALA A 316 -24.23 11.36 3.84
C ALA A 316 -23.53 12.41 4.70
N PHE A 317 -22.46 12.02 5.40
CA PHE A 317 -21.65 12.98 6.14
C PHE A 317 -20.83 13.86 5.17
N GLU A 318 -21.19 15.14 5.07
CA GLU A 318 -20.51 16.13 4.22
C GLU A 318 -19.21 16.67 4.86
N SER A 319 -18.23 15.80 5.10
CA SER A 319 -16.86 16.21 5.47
C SER A 319 -15.80 15.35 4.79
N ALA A 320 -14.59 15.87 4.68
CA ALA A 320 -13.46 15.13 4.12
C ALA A 320 -13.02 14.04 5.09
N ILE A 321 -12.95 12.80 4.62
CA ILE A 321 -12.28 11.73 5.34
C ILE A 321 -10.78 12.06 5.33
N CYS A 322 -10.15 11.87 6.49
CA CYS A 322 -8.71 12.03 6.63
C CYS A 322 -8.02 10.85 7.29
N GLY A 323 -8.74 9.84 7.77
CA GLY A 323 -8.10 8.62 8.26
C GLY A 323 -9.05 7.44 8.35
N LEU A 324 -8.47 6.25 8.49
CA LEU A 324 -9.15 4.99 8.64
C LEU A 324 -8.42 4.17 9.71
N VAL A 325 -9.15 3.59 10.64
CA VAL A 325 -8.58 2.78 11.72
C VAL A 325 -9.29 1.45 11.73
N ASP A 326 -8.52 0.40 11.99
CA ASP A 326 -9.09 -0.91 12.23
C ASP A 326 -9.99 -0.89 13.48
N GLY A 327 -11.11 -1.61 13.43
CA GLY A 327 -12.08 -1.72 14.51
C GLY A 327 -12.36 -3.17 14.87
N PRO A 328 -13.17 -3.42 15.92
CA PRO A 328 -13.46 -4.78 16.37
C PRO A 328 -14.24 -5.54 15.29
N GLY A 329 -13.96 -6.85 15.16
CA GLY A 329 -14.61 -7.73 14.21
C GLY A 329 -14.58 -7.16 12.78
N ASN A 330 -15.76 -6.94 12.20
CA ASN A 330 -15.91 -6.55 10.80
C ASN A 330 -15.95 -5.03 10.59
N THR A 331 -15.60 -4.27 11.63
CA THR A 331 -15.81 -2.83 11.66
C THR A 331 -14.52 -2.04 11.44
N VAL A 332 -14.66 -0.82 10.93
CA VAL A 332 -13.59 0.18 10.83
C VAL A 332 -14.08 1.51 11.40
N TRP A 333 -13.15 2.33 11.85
CA TRP A 333 -13.43 3.72 12.23
C TRP A 333 -12.98 4.67 11.13
N VAL A 334 -13.92 5.45 10.60
CA VAL A 334 -13.68 6.47 9.58
C VAL A 334 -13.51 7.82 10.26
N LEU A 335 -12.36 8.46 10.06
CA LEU A 335 -12.01 9.74 10.69
C LEU A 335 -12.24 10.89 9.72
N TYR A 336 -12.95 11.92 10.17
CA TYR A 336 -13.33 13.08 9.39
C TYR A 336 -12.66 14.36 9.90
N GLU A 337 -12.26 15.22 8.95
CA GLU A 337 -11.75 16.55 9.26
C GLU A 337 -12.85 17.43 9.88
N GLY A 338 -12.42 18.32 10.77
CA GLY A 338 -13.21 19.43 11.25
C GLY A 338 -13.00 20.69 10.42
N GLY A 339 -13.88 21.68 10.63
CA GLY A 339 -13.72 23.04 10.13
C GLY A 339 -13.38 24.01 11.27
N ARG A 340 -13.21 25.31 10.97
CA ARG A 340 -13.02 26.35 12.00
C ARG A 340 -14.17 26.44 13.01
N THR A 341 -15.34 25.94 12.64
CA THR A 341 -16.58 25.99 13.44
C THR A 341 -17.16 24.60 13.72
N LEU A 342 -16.55 23.53 13.20
CA LEU A 342 -17.05 22.16 13.30
C LEU A 342 -15.96 21.26 13.88
N ALA A 343 -16.30 20.49 14.91
CA ALA A 343 -15.46 19.42 15.43
C ALA A 343 -15.16 18.41 14.32
N GLY A 344 -13.92 17.89 14.30
CA GLY A 344 -13.66 16.64 13.58
C GLY A 344 -14.43 15.53 14.27
N PHE A 345 -14.70 14.42 13.58
CA PHE A 345 -15.44 13.32 14.19
C PHE A 345 -15.01 11.97 13.62
N ALA A 346 -15.36 10.89 14.31
CA ALA A 346 -15.21 9.52 13.83
C ALA A 346 -16.55 8.80 13.83
N ILE A 347 -16.70 7.89 12.87
CA ILE A 347 -17.88 7.03 12.71
C ILE A 347 -17.42 5.58 12.59
N GLN A 348 -18.16 4.68 13.22
CA GLN A 348 -17.95 3.24 13.05
C GLN A 348 -18.77 2.72 11.87
N TYR A 349 -18.11 1.94 11.00
CA TYR A 349 -18.66 1.40 9.78
C TYR A 349 -18.45 -0.11 9.74
N ASP A 350 -19.49 -0.87 9.39
CA ASP A 350 -19.41 -2.31 9.16
C ASP A 350 -19.05 -2.58 7.70
N VAL A 351 -17.90 -3.21 7.50
CA VAL A 351 -17.32 -3.46 6.18
C VAL A 351 -18.08 -4.56 5.44
N GLU A 352 -18.50 -5.60 6.13
CA GLU A 352 -19.20 -6.74 5.52
C GLU A 352 -20.64 -6.34 5.17
N ALA A 353 -21.36 -5.73 6.12
CA ALA A 353 -22.72 -5.26 5.93
C ALA A 353 -22.80 -3.98 5.08
N ARG A 354 -21.66 -3.35 4.77
CA ARG A 354 -21.54 -2.09 4.02
C ARG A 354 -22.47 -1.00 4.55
N SER A 355 -22.47 -0.80 5.86
CA SER A 355 -23.38 0.13 6.52
C SER A 355 -22.78 0.78 7.75
N THR A 356 -23.25 1.99 8.04
CA THR A 356 -22.88 2.70 9.26
C THR A 356 -23.55 2.07 10.48
N LEU A 357 -22.78 1.87 11.55
CA LEU A 357 -23.29 1.33 12.80
C LEU A 357 -23.90 2.41 13.69
N HIS A 358 -24.67 1.98 14.71
CA HIS A 358 -25.23 2.85 15.75
C HIS A 358 -26.06 4.04 15.21
N GLY A 359 -26.72 3.89 14.05
CA GLY A 359 -27.48 4.98 13.43
C GLY A 359 -26.63 6.19 13.04
N GLY A 360 -25.31 6.02 12.89
CA GLY A 360 -24.38 7.10 12.58
C GLY A 360 -24.03 7.98 13.76
N ASN A 361 -24.22 7.50 14.99
CA ASN A 361 -23.69 8.17 16.19
C ASN A 361 -22.17 8.34 16.06
N ARG A 362 -21.68 9.49 16.53
CA ARG A 362 -20.33 10.00 16.27
C ARG A 362 -19.50 10.06 17.54
N VAL A 363 -18.20 9.87 17.39
CA VAL A 363 -17.22 10.38 18.35
C VAL A 363 -16.79 11.76 17.89
N LEU A 364 -17.17 12.80 18.63
CA LEU A 364 -16.85 14.19 18.34
C LEU A 364 -15.50 14.55 18.96
N PHE A 365 -14.60 15.12 18.17
CA PHE A 365 -13.30 15.63 18.61
C PHE A 365 -13.36 17.17 18.71
N PRO A 366 -13.66 17.71 19.90
CA PRO A 366 -13.92 19.15 20.05
C PRO A 366 -12.72 20.00 19.64
N GLN A 367 -13.02 21.09 18.92
CA GLN A 367 -12.06 22.13 18.53
C GLN A 367 -11.65 23.00 19.73
N PRO A 368 -10.52 23.72 19.64
CA PRO A 368 -10.10 24.64 20.69
C PRO A 368 -11.13 25.78 20.93
N PRO A 369 -11.11 26.40 22.13
CA PRO A 369 -11.98 27.53 22.45
C PRO A 369 -11.84 28.72 21.47
N PRO A 370 -12.85 29.60 21.37
CA PRO A 370 -12.83 30.77 20.50
C PRO A 370 -11.58 31.64 20.72
N GLY A 371 -10.85 31.96 19.64
CA GLY A 371 -9.64 32.80 19.67
C GLY A 371 -8.35 32.09 19.20
N VAL A 372 -8.38 30.77 19.06
CA VAL A 372 -7.32 29.97 18.42
C VAL A 372 -7.66 29.80 16.94
N THR A 373 -6.74 30.16 16.04
CA THR A 373 -7.00 30.22 14.58
C THR A 373 -6.63 28.96 13.80
N GLN A 374 -5.97 27.99 14.45
CA GLN A 374 -5.57 26.72 13.83
C GLN A 374 -6.57 25.60 14.14
N VAL A 375 -6.94 24.85 13.10
CA VAL A 375 -7.82 23.68 13.18
C VAL A 375 -6.97 22.46 13.48
N THR A 376 -7.37 21.63 14.44
CA THR A 376 -6.72 20.35 14.74
C THR A 376 -7.61 19.20 14.25
N ASN A 377 -7.05 18.30 13.43
CA ASN A 377 -7.81 17.22 12.80
C ASN A 377 -7.35 15.85 13.30
N PRO A 378 -8.28 14.95 13.68
CA PRO A 378 -8.00 13.67 14.34
C PRO A 378 -7.62 12.58 13.34
N CYS A 379 -6.67 12.83 12.45
CA CYS A 379 -6.45 11.94 11.29
C CYS A 379 -5.52 10.75 11.56
N ARG A 380 -5.02 10.60 12.79
CA ARG A 380 -4.34 9.40 13.27
C ARG A 380 -5.02 8.95 14.55
N ALA A 381 -5.43 7.70 14.60
CA ALA A 381 -6.05 7.12 15.77
C ALA A 381 -5.80 5.61 15.83
N ILE A 382 -6.00 5.04 17.01
CA ILE A 382 -6.05 3.60 17.25
C ILE A 382 -7.33 3.28 18.02
N TYR A 383 -7.90 2.12 17.72
CA TYR A 383 -8.92 1.49 18.55
C TYR A 383 -8.25 0.45 19.45
N HIS A 384 -8.70 0.34 20.70
CA HIS A 384 -8.17 -0.64 21.64
C HIS A 384 -9.25 -1.09 22.62
N GLU A 385 -9.31 -2.39 22.90
CA GLU A 385 -10.20 -2.96 23.92
C GLU A 385 -9.43 -3.23 25.21
N HIS A 386 -10.02 -2.82 26.32
CA HIS A 386 -9.51 -3.09 27.66
C HIS A 386 -10.67 -3.15 28.67
N ASP A 387 -10.64 -4.14 29.58
CA ASP A 387 -11.67 -4.35 30.61
C ASP A 387 -13.11 -4.35 30.05
N ASP A 388 -13.32 -5.10 28.96
CA ASP A 388 -14.60 -5.22 28.22
C ASP A 388 -15.15 -3.88 27.66
N ALA A 389 -14.33 -2.84 27.63
CA ALA A 389 -14.64 -1.54 27.05
C ALA A 389 -13.79 -1.24 25.82
N GLY A 390 -14.43 -0.68 24.79
CA GLY A 390 -13.75 -0.17 23.61
C GLY A 390 -13.32 1.27 23.82
N PHE A 391 -12.10 1.61 23.41
CA PHE A 391 -11.55 2.96 23.46
C PHE A 391 -11.03 3.39 22.10
N LEU A 392 -11.29 4.66 21.75
CA LEU A 392 -10.71 5.32 20.59
C LEU A 392 -9.75 6.41 21.06
N PHE A 393 -8.49 6.30 20.67
CA PHE A 393 -7.45 7.29 20.95
C PHE A 393 -7.01 7.94 19.65
N ALA A 394 -7.03 9.28 19.59
CA ALA A 394 -6.65 10.01 18.38
C ALA A 394 -5.60 11.09 18.70
N THR A 395 -4.76 11.41 17.73
CA THR A 395 -3.82 12.53 17.79
C THR A 395 -3.94 13.38 16.54
N ASN A 396 -3.50 14.64 16.62
CA ASN A 396 -3.52 15.53 15.48
C ASN A 396 -2.41 15.15 14.50
N ALA A 397 -2.83 14.52 13.41
CA ALA A 397 -1.96 14.19 12.31
C ALA A 397 -1.27 15.41 11.71
N GLN A 398 -2.02 16.48 11.42
CA GLN A 398 -1.56 17.60 10.58
C GLN A 398 -0.55 18.54 11.27
N ALA A 399 -0.23 18.32 12.55
CA ALA A 399 0.75 19.10 13.29
C ALA A 399 2.17 18.61 12.99
N ASN A 400 2.90 19.33 12.13
CA ASN A 400 4.33 19.08 11.91
C ASN A 400 5.12 20.39 12.02
N GLY A 401 6.33 20.25 12.55
CA GLY A 401 7.32 21.32 12.68
C GLY A 401 7.38 21.89 14.10
N ALA A 402 8.57 22.25 14.55
CA ALA A 402 8.94 22.78 15.86
C ALA A 402 8.19 24.06 16.33
N ASP A 403 7.06 24.41 15.72
CA ASP A 403 6.27 25.62 15.93
C ASP A 403 4.74 25.39 15.88
N ALA A 404 4.23 24.15 15.97
CA ALA A 404 2.77 23.92 15.98
C ALA A 404 2.16 24.16 17.39
N PRO A 405 1.26 25.15 17.57
CA PRO A 405 0.62 25.41 18.84
C PRO A 405 -0.45 24.34 19.12
N ARG A 406 -0.04 23.28 19.83
CA ARG A 406 -0.84 22.25 20.54
C ARG A 406 -0.96 20.92 19.80
N GLU A 407 -0.15 19.99 20.30
CA GLU A 407 -0.29 18.56 20.15
C GLU A 407 -0.93 17.99 21.42
N GLY A 408 -1.62 16.86 21.29
CA GLY A 408 -2.37 16.23 22.37
C GLY A 408 -3.04 14.95 21.91
N VAL A 409 -3.63 14.24 22.86
CA VAL A 409 -4.32 12.96 22.63
C VAL A 409 -5.79 13.12 22.98
N TRP A 410 -6.66 12.90 22.00
CA TRP A 410 -8.07 12.68 22.26
C TRP A 410 -8.31 11.25 22.72
N TYR A 411 -9.25 11.07 23.63
CA TYR A 411 -9.66 9.76 24.13
C TYR A 411 -11.19 9.72 24.27
N ALA A 412 -11.77 8.57 23.94
CA ALA A 412 -13.19 8.31 24.13
C ALA A 412 -13.40 6.84 24.47
N ASN A 413 -14.16 6.55 25.53
CA ASN A 413 -14.80 5.25 25.70
C ASN A 413 -15.96 5.17 24.71
N VAL A 414 -15.92 4.21 23.79
CA VAL A 414 -16.88 4.08 22.69
C VAL A 414 -17.91 2.96 22.91
N SER A 415 -17.88 2.32 24.08
CA SER A 415 -18.77 1.20 24.41
C SER A 415 -20.26 1.58 24.41
N ASP A 416 -20.55 2.85 24.76
CA ASP A 416 -21.92 3.39 24.80
C ASP A 416 -22.32 4.13 23.52
N LEU A 417 -21.59 3.98 22.40
CA LEU A 417 -21.89 4.72 21.16
C LEU A 417 -23.29 4.42 20.63
N GLY A 418 -23.87 3.26 20.97
CA GLY A 418 -25.27 2.94 20.65
C GLY A 418 -26.31 3.87 21.31
N ALA A 419 -25.96 4.58 22.39
CA ALA A 419 -26.88 5.46 23.12
C ALA A 419 -26.92 6.90 22.57
N GLY A 420 -25.92 7.32 21.79
CA GLY A 420 -25.83 8.65 21.18
C GLY A 420 -24.40 9.07 20.85
N ASP A 421 -24.24 10.30 20.37
CA ASP A 421 -22.92 10.90 20.14
C ASP A 421 -22.09 10.97 21.43
N ILE A 422 -20.79 10.68 21.31
CA ILE A 422 -19.81 10.75 22.40
C ILE A 422 -18.88 11.93 22.12
N THR A 423 -18.61 12.77 23.11
CA THR A 423 -17.61 13.83 23.00
C THR A 423 -16.29 13.34 23.60
N ALA A 424 -15.25 13.24 22.78
CA ALA A 424 -13.93 12.83 23.23
C ALA A 424 -13.33 13.86 24.21
N GLY A 425 -12.67 13.36 25.25
CA GLY A 425 -11.79 14.18 26.07
C GLY A 425 -10.52 14.53 25.31
N LEU A 426 -9.87 15.63 25.67
CA LEU A 426 -8.58 16.05 25.10
C LEU A 426 -7.54 16.19 26.22
N LEU A 427 -6.45 15.45 26.10
CA LEU A 427 -5.22 15.68 26.87
C LEU A 427 -4.30 16.57 26.04
N ASP A 428 -4.09 17.80 26.48
CA ASP A 428 -3.17 18.76 25.87
C ASP A 428 -2.25 19.38 26.93
N ARG A 429 -1.53 20.44 26.57
CA ARG A 429 -0.65 21.20 27.48
C ARG A 429 -1.30 21.69 28.78
N ASN A 430 -2.64 21.76 28.87
CA ASN A 430 -3.32 22.15 30.10
C ASN A 430 -3.47 20.97 31.07
N ALA A 431 -3.35 19.73 30.58
CA ALA A 431 -3.31 18.53 31.40
C ALA A 431 -1.89 18.32 31.97
N ASP A 432 -0.87 18.38 31.11
CA ASP A 432 0.53 18.35 31.52
C ASP A 432 1.41 19.06 30.48
N ASP A 433 2.46 19.74 30.93
CA ASP A 433 3.36 20.51 30.09
C ASP A 433 4.19 19.63 29.15
N ILE A 434 4.46 18.35 29.48
CA ILE A 434 5.19 17.41 28.61
C ILE A 434 4.50 17.20 27.25
N LEU A 435 3.18 17.36 27.18
CA LEU A 435 2.41 17.21 25.94
C LEU A 435 2.68 18.32 24.91
N ARG A 436 3.45 19.35 25.29
CA ARG A 436 3.97 20.36 24.35
C ARG A 436 5.08 19.84 23.45
N VAL A 437 5.70 18.70 23.79
CA VAL A 437 6.72 18.03 22.97
C VAL A 437 6.14 17.53 21.65
N GLY A 438 4.87 17.11 21.68
CA GLY A 438 4.22 16.48 20.56
C GLY A 438 4.20 14.98 20.61
N ILE A 439 3.08 14.43 20.15
CA ILE A 439 2.83 12.99 20.13
C ILE A 439 3.01 12.51 18.69
N GLY A 440 4.12 11.82 18.45
CA GLY A 440 4.49 11.33 17.12
C GLY A 440 3.62 10.17 16.65
N ASN A 441 3.33 9.21 17.53
CA ASN A 441 2.52 8.02 17.23
C ASN A 441 1.93 7.42 18.51
N LEU A 442 0.95 6.53 18.36
CA LEU A 442 0.18 5.87 19.41
C LEU A 442 0.26 4.35 19.21
N ALA A 443 0.38 3.60 20.29
CA ALA A 443 0.10 2.16 20.31
C ALA A 443 -0.53 1.80 21.65
N ALA A 444 -1.24 0.67 21.75
CA ALA A 444 -1.84 0.23 23.00
C ALA A 444 -1.67 -1.27 23.21
N HIS A 445 -1.58 -1.67 24.47
CA HIS A 445 -1.58 -3.07 24.89
C HIS A 445 -2.14 -3.16 26.31
N GLU A 446 -3.06 -4.10 26.54
CA GLU A 446 -3.74 -4.25 27.83
C GLU A 446 -4.28 -2.91 28.35
N GLY A 447 -4.01 -2.54 29.60
CA GLY A 447 -4.44 -1.27 30.18
C GLY A 447 -3.47 -0.11 29.94
N ILE A 448 -2.65 -0.13 28.89
CA ILE A 448 -1.58 0.86 28.67
C ILE A 448 -1.67 1.45 27.27
N LEU A 449 -1.65 2.78 27.21
CA LEU A 449 -1.42 3.57 26.00
C LEU A 449 0.05 4.02 25.94
N TYR A 450 0.72 3.69 24.84
CA TYR A 450 2.09 4.09 24.53
C TYR A 450 2.10 5.30 23.60
N LEU A 451 2.89 6.30 23.97
CA LEU A 451 2.95 7.58 23.28
C LEU A 451 4.39 7.89 22.87
N SER A 452 4.61 8.11 21.58
CA SER A 452 5.94 8.45 21.06
C SER A 452 6.24 9.92 21.29
N LEU A 453 7.37 10.22 21.95
CA LEU A 453 7.81 11.57 22.30
C LEU A 453 9.26 11.76 21.85
N SER A 454 9.56 12.86 21.17
CA SER A 454 10.91 13.16 20.67
C SER A 454 11.38 14.56 21.09
N PRO A 455 11.52 14.82 22.41
CA PRO A 455 11.95 16.13 22.89
C PRO A 455 13.39 16.42 22.48
N ASN A 456 13.66 17.66 22.07
CA ASN A 456 14.98 18.14 21.70
C ASN A 456 15.60 19.00 22.83
N SER A 457 16.87 19.38 22.67
CA SER A 457 17.60 20.20 23.65
C SER A 457 16.92 21.50 24.11
N GLN A 458 16.01 22.09 23.32
CA GLN A 458 15.26 23.31 23.69
C GLN A 458 14.05 23.04 24.59
N ASP A 459 13.58 21.79 24.71
CA ASP A 459 12.39 21.43 25.47
C ASP A 459 12.67 21.27 26.98
N HIS A 460 13.95 21.09 27.36
CA HIS A 460 14.38 20.93 28.76
C HIS A 460 14.11 22.14 29.64
N GLU A 461 14.32 23.33 29.08
CA GLU A 461 14.15 24.59 29.80
C GLU A 461 12.66 24.93 30.00
N ASN A 462 11.76 24.17 29.35
CA ASN A 462 10.37 24.54 29.19
C ASN A 462 9.37 23.50 29.72
N PHE A 463 9.61 22.17 29.59
CA PHE A 463 8.62 21.16 30.00
C PHE A 463 9.04 19.66 29.98
N ALA A 464 10.18 19.25 29.44
CA ALA A 464 10.59 17.83 29.37
C ALA A 464 11.76 17.48 30.32
N PRO A 465 11.81 16.28 30.95
CA PRO A 465 12.92 15.88 31.82
C PRO A 465 14.27 15.76 31.10
N ALA A 466 15.38 16.13 31.76
CA ALA A 466 16.74 16.14 31.20
C ALA A 466 17.16 14.86 30.48
N PHE A 467 16.77 13.70 31.02
CA PHE A 467 17.18 12.40 30.50
C PHE A 467 16.46 12.02 29.19
N THR A 468 15.38 12.73 28.83
CA THR A 468 14.58 12.45 27.63
C THR A 468 15.08 13.19 26.39
N LEU A 469 15.86 14.27 26.57
CA LEU A 469 16.24 15.21 25.52
C LEU A 469 17.16 14.60 24.46
N ASP A 470 16.92 14.99 23.22
CA ASP A 470 17.64 14.52 22.04
C ASP A 470 17.53 13.00 21.84
N ARG A 471 16.40 12.43 22.28
CA ARG A 471 16.10 10.99 22.19
C ARG A 471 14.66 10.79 21.74
N HIS A 472 14.43 9.70 21.03
CA HIS A 472 13.09 9.15 20.86
C HIS A 472 12.75 8.38 22.12
N ASN A 473 11.60 8.66 22.73
CA ASN A 473 11.16 8.06 23.98
C ASN A 473 9.72 7.54 23.82
N VAL A 474 9.34 6.64 24.72
CA VAL A 474 7.98 6.12 24.83
C VAL A 474 7.44 6.51 26.20
N MET A 475 6.39 7.32 26.25
CA MET A 475 5.62 7.53 27.47
C MET A 475 4.60 6.42 27.63
N VAL A 476 4.51 5.92 28.86
CA VAL A 476 3.65 4.80 29.26
C VAL A 476 2.51 5.39 30.07
N ALA A 477 1.32 5.42 29.50
CA ALA A 477 0.14 6.03 30.10
C ALA A 477 -0.92 4.96 30.39
N PRO A 478 -1.07 4.51 31.66
CA PRO A 478 -2.16 3.63 32.05
C PRO A 478 -3.52 4.22 31.66
N ILE A 479 -4.42 3.37 31.19
CA ILE A 479 -5.75 3.75 30.75
C ILE A 479 -6.69 3.70 31.95
N GLY A 480 -7.28 4.84 32.32
CA GLY A 480 -8.31 4.89 33.35
C GLY A 480 -9.61 4.22 32.90
N THR A 481 -10.51 3.91 33.83
CA THR A 481 -11.80 3.26 33.53
C THR A 481 -12.73 4.10 32.64
N ASP A 482 -12.55 5.42 32.63
CA ASP A 482 -13.25 6.35 31.74
C ASP A 482 -12.55 6.48 30.36
N GLY A 483 -11.48 5.73 30.14
CA GLY A 483 -10.64 5.78 28.96
C GLY A 483 -9.60 6.89 28.98
N ARG A 484 -9.49 7.68 30.05
CA ARG A 484 -8.50 8.75 30.14
C ARG A 484 -7.09 8.18 30.38
N PRO A 485 -6.12 8.43 29.49
CA PRO A 485 -4.73 8.07 29.76
C PRO A 485 -4.14 8.88 30.91
N ASP A 486 -3.46 8.21 31.83
CA ASP A 486 -2.69 8.84 32.91
C ASP A 486 -1.28 9.21 32.42
N VAL A 487 -1.11 10.49 32.09
CA VAL A 487 0.15 11.07 31.63
C VAL A 487 0.86 11.86 32.73
N THR A 488 0.33 11.84 33.95
CA THR A 488 0.86 12.60 35.07
C THR A 488 2.04 11.86 35.71
N PRO A 489 3.10 12.57 36.15
CA PRO A 489 4.22 11.96 36.86
C PRO A 489 3.80 11.30 38.19
N ASP A 490 4.40 10.14 38.51
CA ASP A 490 4.36 9.55 39.85
C ASP A 490 5.52 10.08 40.68
N ASP A 491 5.27 10.57 41.90
CA ASP A 491 6.32 11.06 42.81
C ASP A 491 7.29 12.10 42.17
N GLY A 492 6.88 12.75 41.08
CA GLY A 492 7.66 13.73 40.31
C GLY A 492 8.38 13.19 39.06
N ASP A 493 8.31 11.88 38.79
CA ASP A 493 8.95 11.24 37.64
C ASP A 493 7.91 10.69 36.64
N PHE A 494 8.12 10.98 35.35
CA PHE A 494 7.29 10.42 34.29
C PHE A 494 7.62 8.94 34.04
N ARG A 495 6.60 8.14 33.71
CA ARG A 495 6.75 6.75 33.25
C ARG A 495 7.22 6.74 31.80
N ILE A 496 8.53 6.86 31.58
CA ILE A 496 9.12 6.96 30.24
C ILE A 496 10.16 5.87 30.02
N TRP A 497 10.00 5.13 28.92
CA TRP A 497 11.02 4.23 28.40
C TRP A 497 11.93 4.96 27.42
N GLN A 498 13.22 4.81 27.65
CA GLN A 498 14.28 5.49 26.91
C GLN A 498 14.60 4.75 25.60
N GLY A 499 14.30 5.38 24.47
CA GLY A 499 14.66 4.88 23.13
C GLY A 499 16.06 5.31 22.69
N GLN A 500 16.24 5.58 21.39
CA GLN A 500 17.54 5.96 20.80
C GLN A 500 17.82 7.46 20.81
N ASN A 501 19.11 7.81 20.85
CA ASN A 501 19.56 9.20 20.69
C ASN A 501 19.45 9.64 19.23
N PHE A 502 19.00 10.88 18.97
CA PHE A 502 18.88 11.43 17.61
C PHE A 502 20.20 11.47 16.84
N ASN A 503 21.31 11.75 17.53
CA ASN A 503 22.61 11.97 16.91
C ASN A 503 23.43 10.69 16.75
N ARG A 504 22.87 9.53 17.10
CA ARG A 504 23.58 8.25 17.05
C ARG A 504 23.19 7.50 15.78
N GLY A 505 24.15 7.32 14.88
CA GLY A 505 24.01 6.41 13.75
C GLY A 505 24.11 4.94 14.16
N PHE A 506 23.63 4.05 13.30
CA PHE A 506 23.76 2.60 13.51
C PHE A 506 24.97 2.04 12.74
N PRO A 507 25.91 1.35 13.42
CA PRO A 507 27.02 0.69 12.77
C PRO A 507 26.54 -0.42 11.82
N THR A 508 26.75 -0.24 10.52
CA THR A 508 26.24 -1.11 9.47
C THR A 508 27.39 -1.77 8.74
N ARG A 509 27.32 -3.09 8.61
CA ARG A 509 28.33 -3.88 7.91
C ARG A 509 27.92 -4.07 6.46
N ILE A 510 28.83 -3.78 5.54
CA ILE A 510 28.71 -4.07 4.11
C ILE A 510 29.98 -4.81 3.70
N GLY A 511 29.83 -6.09 3.34
CA GLY A 511 30.96 -7.01 3.18
C GLY A 511 31.84 -7.07 4.43
N THR A 512 33.13 -6.75 4.28
CA THR A 512 34.09 -6.72 5.40
C THR A 512 34.18 -5.37 6.12
N GLN A 513 33.55 -4.32 5.58
CA GLN A 513 33.64 -2.95 6.11
C GLN A 513 32.49 -2.65 7.07
N VAL A 514 32.73 -1.78 8.05
CA VAL A 514 31.71 -1.29 8.99
C VAL A 514 31.68 0.23 8.88
N PHE A 515 30.49 0.78 8.68
CA PHE A 515 30.24 2.22 8.54
C PHE A 515 29.18 2.68 9.54
N ASP A 516 29.36 3.85 10.12
CA ASP A 516 28.28 4.49 10.89
C ASP A 516 27.39 5.27 9.92
N VAL A 517 26.11 4.91 9.86
CA VAL A 517 25.12 5.63 9.03
C VAL A 517 24.47 6.73 9.89
N PRO A 518 24.77 8.03 9.67
CA PRO A 518 24.29 9.09 10.55
C PRO A 518 22.83 9.43 10.30
N CYS A 519 22.15 9.89 11.35
CA CYS A 519 20.79 10.40 11.27
C CYS A 519 20.68 11.78 10.62
N ILE A 520 19.54 12.04 9.97
CA ILE A 520 19.23 13.31 9.33
C ILE A 520 18.55 14.23 10.35
N GLU A 521 18.79 15.54 10.28
CA GLU A 521 18.13 16.48 11.19
C GLU A 521 16.61 16.57 10.98
N GLU A 522 16.13 16.27 9.77
CA GLU A 522 14.70 16.23 9.42
C GLU A 522 13.93 15.11 10.16
N ASP A 523 14.63 14.06 10.63
CA ASP A 523 14.03 12.90 11.33
C ASP A 523 13.86 13.08 12.84
N LYS A 524 14.33 14.19 13.41
CA LYS A 524 14.41 14.40 14.88
C LYS A 524 13.04 14.48 15.57
N GLY A 525 11.94 14.56 14.82
CA GLY A 525 10.58 14.72 15.36
C GLY A 525 9.68 13.48 15.33
N PHE A 526 10.05 12.42 14.59
CA PHE A 526 9.12 11.29 14.34
C PHE A 526 9.69 9.95 14.79
N ALA A 527 8.88 9.21 15.55
CA ALA A 527 9.15 7.81 15.85
C ALA A 527 7.85 7.01 15.79
N GLY A 528 7.81 6.03 14.89
CA GLY A 528 6.67 5.12 14.74
C GLY A 528 6.54 4.20 15.94
N LEU A 529 5.33 3.69 16.20
CA LEU A 529 5.07 2.70 17.23
C LEU A 529 4.26 1.54 16.67
N ALA A 530 4.56 0.34 17.14
CA ALA A 530 3.75 -0.85 16.93
C ALA A 530 3.87 -1.79 18.12
N VAL A 531 2.78 -2.48 18.45
CA VAL A 531 2.77 -3.60 19.39
C VAL A 531 2.56 -4.87 18.57
N ALA A 532 3.36 -5.91 18.83
CA ALA A 532 3.18 -7.20 18.19
C ALA A 532 3.51 -8.35 19.16
N PRO A 533 2.82 -9.50 19.02
CA PRO A 533 3.16 -10.71 19.75
C PRO A 533 4.51 -11.27 19.26
N PHE A 534 5.21 -11.98 20.13
CA PHE A 534 6.39 -12.75 19.80
C PHE A 534 6.14 -14.23 20.11
N HIS A 535 6.73 -15.15 19.34
CA HIS A 535 6.40 -16.58 19.40
C HIS A 535 6.62 -17.25 20.77
N ASP A 536 7.44 -16.66 21.65
CA ASP A 536 7.70 -17.18 22.99
C ASP A 536 6.66 -16.73 24.04
N GLY A 537 5.61 -16.05 23.62
CA GLY A 537 4.50 -15.58 24.46
C GLY A 537 4.68 -14.17 25.02
N ARG A 538 5.83 -13.50 24.76
CA ARG A 538 5.97 -12.07 25.06
C ARG A 538 5.16 -11.22 24.09
N THR A 539 4.72 -10.06 24.56
CA THR A 539 4.28 -8.96 23.70
C THR A 539 5.35 -7.89 23.69
N LEU A 540 5.75 -7.45 22.49
CA LEU A 540 6.84 -6.50 22.30
C LEU A 540 6.30 -5.18 21.72
N LEU A 541 6.88 -4.08 22.18
CA LEU A 541 6.67 -2.74 21.61
C LEU A 541 7.87 -2.40 20.73
N PHE A 542 7.60 -2.07 19.49
CA PHE A 542 8.55 -1.62 18.49
C PHE A 542 8.45 -0.12 18.34
N GLN A 543 9.57 0.57 18.54
CA GLN A 543 9.70 1.99 18.25
C GLN A 543 10.63 2.18 17.06
N GLY A 544 10.04 2.55 15.94
CA GLY A 544 10.79 2.92 14.75
C GLY A 544 11.42 4.29 14.94
N VAL A 545 12.73 4.37 14.74
CA VAL A 545 13.49 5.61 14.83
C VAL A 545 14.25 5.82 13.53
N CYS A 546 15.22 6.73 13.54
CA CYS A 546 16.05 7.07 12.39
C CYS A 546 16.63 5.86 11.61
N THR A 547 17.59 5.10 12.13
CA THR A 547 18.24 3.96 11.40
C THR A 547 18.00 2.61 12.06
N GLU A 548 17.07 2.56 13.01
CA GLU A 548 16.92 1.44 13.92
C GLU A 548 15.44 1.27 14.29
N VAL A 549 15.09 0.04 14.68
CA VAL A 549 13.86 -0.22 15.43
C VAL A 549 14.25 -0.66 16.84
N SER A 550 13.92 0.18 17.83
CA SER A 550 14.09 -0.16 19.25
C SER A 550 12.99 -1.12 19.67
N VAL A 551 13.32 -2.11 20.50
CA VAL A 551 12.35 -3.13 20.93
C VAL A 551 12.30 -3.17 22.46
N PHE A 552 11.09 -3.10 23.01
CA PHE A 552 10.82 -3.15 24.44
C PHE A 552 9.91 -4.34 24.76
N ASP A 553 10.21 -5.03 25.85
CA ASP A 553 9.29 -5.99 26.45
C ASP A 553 8.18 -5.21 27.19
N THR A 554 6.93 -5.40 26.80
CA THR A 554 5.81 -4.60 27.34
C THR A 554 5.50 -4.89 28.81
N ALA A 555 5.83 -6.08 29.30
CA ALA A 555 5.58 -6.47 30.70
C ALA A 555 6.61 -5.85 31.66
N THR A 556 7.85 -5.67 31.20
CA THR A 556 8.95 -5.18 32.04
C THR A 556 9.37 -3.73 31.74
N GLY A 557 9.02 -3.22 30.56
CA GLY A 557 9.53 -1.96 30.03
C GLY A 557 11.02 -1.98 29.71
N GLN A 558 11.67 -3.14 29.80
CA GLN A 558 13.08 -3.28 29.48
C GLN A 558 13.26 -3.31 27.97
N ARG A 559 14.21 -2.52 27.52
CA ARG A 559 14.66 -2.54 26.14
C ARG A 559 15.54 -3.76 25.88
N ILE A 560 15.29 -4.48 24.78
CA ILE A 560 16.08 -5.63 24.38
C ILE A 560 17.47 -5.18 23.92
N ASP A 561 18.53 -5.79 24.46
CA ASP A 561 19.93 -5.51 24.11
C ASP A 561 20.43 -6.51 23.06
N TYR A 562 20.72 -6.02 21.86
CA TYR A 562 21.20 -6.82 20.74
C TYR A 562 22.74 -6.95 20.71
N SER A 563 23.46 -6.24 21.60
CA SER A 563 24.92 -6.12 21.53
C SER A 563 25.69 -7.23 22.24
N GLY A 564 25.03 -8.04 23.07
CA GLY A 564 25.58 -9.20 23.79
C GLY A 564 26.74 -8.94 24.77
N THR A 565 27.49 -7.84 24.65
CA THR A 565 28.67 -7.54 25.49
C THR A 565 28.99 -6.07 25.74
N SER A 566 28.29 -5.09 25.16
CA SER A 566 28.41 -3.66 25.56
C SER A 566 27.54 -2.77 24.69
N GLY A 567 26.37 -2.31 25.17
CA GLY A 567 25.59 -1.09 24.84
C GLY A 567 25.68 -0.39 23.47
N LEU A 568 26.16 -1.05 22.43
CA LEU A 568 26.54 -0.42 21.17
C LEU A 568 25.38 -0.46 20.16
N ASN A 569 24.59 -1.54 20.16
CA ASN A 569 23.43 -1.76 19.30
C ASN A 569 22.26 -2.25 20.17
N LEU A 570 21.24 -1.42 20.39
CA LEU A 570 20.13 -1.70 21.32
C LEU A 570 18.79 -1.94 20.59
N GLY A 571 18.87 -2.39 19.34
CA GLY A 571 17.71 -2.59 18.48
C GLY A 571 18.10 -3.18 17.13
N ILE A 572 17.10 -3.35 16.28
CA ILE A 572 17.22 -3.98 14.96
C ILE A 572 17.83 -2.95 13.99
N ASN A 573 18.89 -3.35 13.29
CA ASN A 573 19.53 -2.49 12.29
C ASN A 573 18.62 -2.31 11.05
N GLY A 574 18.14 -1.08 10.83
CA GLY A 574 17.34 -0.72 9.66
C GLY A 574 18.09 0.10 8.61
N ALA A 575 19.38 0.38 8.80
CA ALA A 575 20.12 1.37 8.02
C ALA A 575 20.25 1.03 6.52
N LEU A 576 20.24 -0.26 6.16
CA LEU A 576 20.23 -0.68 4.76
C LEU A 576 18.89 -0.40 4.09
N TYR A 577 17.77 -0.42 4.83
CA TYR A 577 16.41 -0.34 4.31
C TYR A 577 15.93 1.11 4.09
N GLY A 578 16.29 2.03 4.99
CA GLY A 578 15.91 3.45 4.89
C GLY A 578 16.15 4.26 6.16
N PHE A 579 15.50 5.43 6.26
CA PHE A 579 15.45 6.23 7.49
C PHE A 579 14.04 6.58 7.94
N GLY A 580 13.89 6.78 9.24
CA GLY A 580 12.68 7.28 9.85
C GLY A 580 11.57 6.24 9.75
N PHE A 581 11.71 5.12 10.46
CA PHE A 581 10.67 4.10 10.50
C PHE A 581 9.46 4.66 11.27
N THR A 582 8.48 5.14 10.52
CA THR A 582 7.33 5.88 11.09
C THR A 582 6.06 5.05 11.12
N GLU A 583 6.02 3.97 10.36
CA GLU A 583 4.82 3.17 10.12
C GLU A 583 5.16 1.70 10.11
N PHE A 584 4.21 0.92 10.60
CA PHE A 584 4.34 -0.52 10.77
C PHE A 584 3.04 -1.21 10.37
N SER A 585 3.15 -2.44 9.89
CA SER A 585 2.00 -3.30 9.65
C SER A 585 2.35 -4.73 10.02
N LEU A 586 1.57 -5.31 10.94
CA LEU A 586 1.70 -6.70 11.34
C LEU A 586 1.01 -7.57 10.28
N SER A 587 1.67 -8.64 9.84
CA SER A 587 1.04 -9.63 8.97
C SER A 587 -0.16 -10.27 9.68
N PRO A 588 -1.22 -10.68 8.95
CA PRO A 588 -2.42 -11.25 9.56
C PRO A 588 -2.18 -12.48 10.45
N ASP A 589 -1.12 -13.25 10.16
CA ASP A 589 -0.71 -14.41 10.94
C ASP A 589 0.14 -14.06 12.20
N GLY A 590 0.46 -12.78 12.39
CA GLY A 590 1.27 -12.27 13.50
C GLY A 590 2.75 -12.64 13.44
N ARG A 591 3.24 -13.19 12.32
CA ARG A 591 4.60 -13.73 12.21
C ARG A 591 5.63 -12.73 11.73
N ILE A 592 5.23 -11.70 10.99
CA ILE A 592 6.13 -10.70 10.41
C ILE A 592 5.59 -9.31 10.71
N LEU A 593 6.41 -8.47 11.35
CA LEU A 593 6.14 -7.05 11.45
C LEU A 593 6.90 -6.31 10.35
N TRP A 594 6.16 -5.72 9.42
CA TRP A 594 6.72 -4.90 8.36
C TRP A 594 6.90 -3.47 8.85
N ALA A 595 8.06 -2.88 8.56
CA ALA A 595 8.39 -1.50 8.90
C ALA A 595 8.69 -0.70 7.63
N LEU A 596 7.99 0.43 7.46
CA LEU A 596 8.19 1.35 6.35
C LEU A 596 9.05 2.53 6.79
N PRO A 597 10.22 2.75 6.19
CA PRO A 597 10.96 3.99 6.38
C PRO A 597 10.24 5.16 5.69
N GLN A 598 10.46 6.38 6.17
CA GLN A 598 9.99 7.62 5.55
C GLN A 598 10.92 8.05 4.40
N TYR A 599 12.22 7.78 4.54
CA TYR A 599 13.25 8.20 3.59
C TYR A 599 14.07 7.03 3.06
N ALA A 600 14.65 7.21 1.87
CA ALA A 600 15.56 6.26 1.26
C ALA A 600 16.89 6.15 2.03
N SER A 601 17.51 4.96 2.03
CA SER A 601 18.82 4.71 2.66
C SER A 601 19.91 5.64 2.11
N ARG A 602 20.93 5.95 2.92
CA ARG A 602 22.10 6.75 2.51
C ARG A 602 23.20 5.85 1.97
N VAL A 603 23.02 4.54 2.06
CA VAL A 603 23.86 3.59 1.35
C VAL A 603 23.51 3.69 -0.12
N ASN A 604 24.50 4.02 -0.94
CA ASN A 604 24.34 4.02 -2.40
C ASN A 604 24.41 2.58 -2.90
N PHE A 605 23.48 2.25 -3.79
CA PHE A 605 23.42 1.00 -4.52
C PHE A 605 23.76 1.28 -5.98
N SER A 606 24.55 0.39 -6.58
CA SER A 606 24.79 0.44 -8.03
C SER A 606 23.75 -0.40 -8.72
N PHE A 607 23.34 -0.03 -9.93
CA PHE A 607 22.54 -0.89 -10.80
C PHE A 607 23.05 -0.84 -12.24
N ALA A 608 22.94 -1.98 -12.94
CA ALA A 608 23.30 -2.08 -14.35
C ALA A 608 22.21 -1.44 -15.22
N THR A 609 22.62 -0.64 -16.21
CA THR A 609 21.71 -0.15 -17.25
C THR A 609 21.73 -1.14 -18.42
N ALA A 610 20.56 -1.53 -18.94
CA ALA A 610 20.52 -2.45 -20.07
C ALA A 610 21.24 -1.85 -21.28
N GLY A 611 22.12 -2.65 -21.89
CA GLY A 611 22.74 -2.34 -23.19
C GLY A 611 23.93 -1.37 -23.17
N THR A 612 24.39 -0.90 -22.01
CA THR A 612 25.69 -0.22 -21.90
C THR A 612 26.44 -0.69 -20.66
N ASP A 613 27.78 -0.72 -20.71
CA ASP A 613 28.63 -0.92 -19.51
C ASP A 613 28.62 0.32 -18.59
N THR A 614 27.62 1.22 -18.73
CA THR A 614 27.51 2.42 -17.91
C THR A 614 26.66 2.12 -16.68
N ARG A 615 27.28 2.36 -15.52
CA ARG A 615 26.68 2.12 -14.20
C ARG A 615 26.16 3.42 -13.61
N ARG A 616 25.10 3.33 -12.80
CA ARG A 616 24.61 4.45 -12.01
C ARG A 616 24.50 4.07 -10.54
N GLU A 617 24.77 5.06 -9.69
CA GLU A 617 24.59 4.99 -8.25
C GLU A 617 23.26 5.65 -7.87
N GLY A 618 22.51 5.03 -6.96
CA GLY A 618 21.30 5.59 -6.38
C GLY A 618 21.04 5.08 -4.97
N THR A 619 20.27 5.81 -4.19
CA THR A 619 19.77 5.35 -2.88
C THR A 619 18.59 4.38 -3.06
N ARG A 620 18.41 3.40 -2.17
CA ARG A 620 17.23 2.51 -2.18
C ARG A 620 16.25 2.83 -1.05
N HIS A 621 15.01 2.40 -1.22
CA HIS A 621 13.96 2.59 -0.23
C HIS A 621 13.22 1.27 -0.09
N MET A 622 13.34 0.64 1.08
CA MET A 622 12.94 -0.77 1.24
C MET A 622 12.12 -0.96 2.50
N PHE A 623 11.14 -1.86 2.43
CA PHE A 623 10.53 -2.36 3.67
C PHE A 623 11.52 -3.21 4.45
N LEU A 624 11.53 -3.02 5.76
CA LEU A 624 12.20 -3.91 6.71
C LEU A 624 11.18 -4.91 7.26
N PRO A 625 11.20 -6.20 6.85
CA PRO A 625 10.46 -7.25 7.52
C PRO A 625 11.18 -7.70 8.78
N ILE A 626 10.46 -7.77 9.89
CA ILE A 626 10.96 -8.24 11.19
C ILE A 626 10.29 -9.57 11.50
N ASP A 627 11.07 -10.63 11.67
CA ASP A 627 10.58 -11.96 12.07
C ASP A 627 10.20 -11.96 13.56
N LEU A 628 8.96 -12.34 13.83
CA LEU A 628 8.38 -12.51 15.17
C LEU A 628 8.16 -13.97 15.53
N SER A 629 8.46 -14.88 14.62
CA SER A 629 8.06 -16.28 14.68
C SER A 629 9.16 -17.23 15.12
N THR A 630 10.42 -16.76 15.23
CA THR A 630 11.57 -17.58 15.61
C THR A 630 12.60 -16.81 16.45
N GLY A 631 13.58 -17.54 17.02
CA GLY A 631 14.74 -16.95 17.73
C GLY A 631 14.47 -16.45 19.15
N ASP A 632 15.50 -15.96 19.84
CA ASP A 632 15.36 -15.43 21.21
C ASP A 632 14.95 -13.94 21.24
N GLN A 633 15.10 -13.25 20.11
CA GLN A 633 14.77 -11.84 19.92
C GLN A 633 14.39 -11.60 18.45
N PRO A 634 13.51 -10.62 18.17
CA PRO A 634 13.10 -10.34 16.80
C PRO A 634 14.26 -9.76 15.99
N LEU A 635 14.39 -10.19 14.73
CA LEU A 635 15.46 -9.75 13.82
C LEU A 635 14.87 -9.48 12.44
N ALA A 636 15.67 -8.85 11.56
CA ALA A 636 15.30 -8.78 10.15
C ALA A 636 15.05 -10.20 9.61
N HIS A 637 13.94 -10.40 8.90
CA HIS A 637 13.52 -11.72 8.45
C HIS A 637 14.56 -12.31 7.50
N ALA A 638 15.07 -13.51 7.80
CA ALA A 638 16.25 -14.08 7.15
C ALA A 638 16.11 -14.17 5.62
N GLU A 639 14.93 -14.55 5.13
CA GLU A 639 14.66 -14.66 3.69
C GLU A 639 14.71 -13.35 2.92
N TRP A 640 14.70 -12.22 3.63
CA TRP A 640 14.70 -10.85 3.09
C TRP A 640 15.93 -10.07 3.57
N ALA A 641 16.79 -10.64 4.41
CA ALA A 641 17.89 -9.91 5.06
C ALA A 641 19.21 -9.97 4.28
N THR A 642 19.34 -10.90 3.32
CA THR A 642 20.57 -11.14 2.53
C THR A 642 20.22 -11.69 1.15
N GLY A 643 21.13 -11.54 0.18
CA GLY A 643 20.96 -12.00 -1.21
C GLY A 643 20.23 -11.00 -2.10
N ASN A 644 20.12 -11.33 -3.38
CA ASN A 644 19.38 -10.55 -4.36
C ASN A 644 17.88 -10.90 -4.28
N ILE A 645 17.12 -10.15 -3.50
CA ILE A 645 15.75 -10.52 -3.12
C ILE A 645 14.73 -10.33 -4.25
N ASP A 646 14.88 -9.30 -5.07
CA ASP A 646 13.94 -8.91 -6.13
C ASP A 646 14.51 -9.12 -7.53
N GLU A 647 15.52 -9.98 -7.64
CA GLU A 647 16.28 -10.31 -8.85
C GLU A 647 17.10 -9.15 -9.45
N TYR A 648 17.17 -7.99 -8.78
CA TYR A 648 18.02 -6.87 -9.19
C TYR A 648 19.34 -6.75 -8.43
N ALA A 649 20.28 -7.61 -8.85
CA ALA A 649 21.65 -7.57 -8.36
C ALA A 649 22.34 -6.26 -8.77
N GLY A 650 22.81 -5.50 -7.78
CA GLY A 650 23.72 -4.39 -8.03
C GLY A 650 25.08 -4.90 -8.54
N PRO A 651 25.68 -4.30 -9.58
CA PRO A 651 26.99 -4.72 -10.06
C PRO A 651 28.08 -4.39 -9.03
N THR A 652 29.07 -5.28 -8.92
CA THR A 652 30.24 -5.08 -8.06
C THR A 652 31.16 -3.98 -8.60
N ALA A 653 31.20 -2.86 -7.86
CA ALA A 653 32.19 -1.77 -7.84
C ALA A 653 32.26 -0.78 -9.02
N THR A 654 31.81 0.47 -8.77
CA THR A 654 32.39 1.68 -9.38
C THR A 654 32.42 2.80 -8.35
N SER A 655 33.63 3.18 -7.92
CA SER A 655 34.00 4.38 -7.14
C SER A 655 33.34 4.65 -5.77
N ASN A 656 34.06 4.21 -4.72
CA ASN A 656 34.18 4.77 -3.36
C ASN A 656 33.21 4.40 -2.24
N ILE A 657 32.13 3.65 -2.46
CA ILE A 657 31.55 2.76 -1.44
C ILE A 657 31.02 1.54 -2.22
N ASP A 658 31.49 0.33 -1.92
CA ASP A 658 31.01 -0.87 -2.60
C ASP A 658 29.49 -1.00 -2.38
N SER A 659 28.71 -1.18 -3.47
CA SER A 659 27.32 -1.62 -3.32
C SER A 659 27.33 -2.95 -2.57
N PRO A 660 26.47 -3.15 -1.56
CA PRO A 660 26.37 -4.45 -0.91
C PRO A 660 26.10 -5.54 -1.95
N GLU A 661 26.73 -6.70 -1.77
CA GLU A 661 26.40 -7.91 -2.56
C GLU A 661 24.94 -8.32 -2.35
N ASP A 662 24.41 -8.00 -1.16
CA ASP A 662 23.05 -8.25 -0.73
C ASP A 662 22.13 -7.07 -1.05
N ASP A 663 20.90 -7.38 -1.46
CA ASP A 663 19.80 -6.47 -1.70
C ASP A 663 18.64 -6.74 -0.74
N PRO A 664 18.76 -6.36 0.54
CA PRO A 664 17.82 -6.80 1.57
C PRO A 664 16.52 -6.01 1.56
N GLY A 665 15.40 -6.69 1.75
CA GLY A 665 14.07 -6.11 1.86
C GLY A 665 13.32 -6.06 0.53
N VAL A 666 12.21 -5.33 0.52
CA VAL A 666 11.39 -5.14 -0.67
C VAL A 666 11.71 -3.79 -1.27
N ASP A 667 12.37 -3.73 -2.44
CA ASP A 667 12.66 -2.46 -3.11
C ASP A 667 11.38 -1.81 -3.63
N LEU A 668 11.08 -0.66 -3.07
CA LEU A 668 9.95 0.14 -3.45
C LEU A 668 10.21 0.75 -4.85
N ARG A 669 11.45 1.00 -5.25
CA ARG A 669 11.74 1.59 -6.58
C ARG A 669 11.64 0.61 -7.75
N HIS A 670 11.11 -0.60 -7.55
CA HIS A 670 10.99 -1.62 -8.60
C HIS A 670 10.25 -1.14 -9.86
N ALA A 671 9.13 -0.42 -9.73
CA ALA A 671 8.41 0.13 -10.88
C ALA A 671 9.18 1.27 -11.58
N TRP A 672 9.96 2.06 -10.82
CA TRP A 672 10.86 3.07 -11.39
C TRP A 672 11.99 2.41 -12.18
N TYR A 673 12.51 1.28 -11.70
CA TYR A 673 13.55 0.52 -12.38
C TYR A 673 13.05 -0.08 -13.70
N HIS A 674 11.86 -0.68 -13.71
CA HIS A 674 11.20 -1.09 -14.95
C HIS A 674 11.03 0.10 -15.90
N ALA A 675 10.45 1.22 -15.45
CA ALA A 675 10.34 2.44 -16.27
C ALA A 675 11.70 2.97 -16.77
N TYR A 676 12.75 2.87 -15.95
CA TYR A 676 14.11 3.33 -16.26
C TYR A 676 14.76 2.49 -17.37
N HIS A 677 14.59 1.17 -17.33
CA HIS A 677 15.00 0.26 -18.42
C HIS A 677 14.44 0.68 -19.78
N TYR A 678 13.23 1.24 -19.77
CA TYR A 678 12.58 1.70 -20.99
C TYR A 678 13.05 3.10 -21.45
N SER A 679 13.68 3.95 -20.62
CA SER A 679 13.68 5.39 -20.92
C SER A 679 14.98 6.18 -20.81
N PHE A 680 16.08 5.63 -20.30
CA PHE A 680 17.38 6.32 -20.26
C PHE A 680 17.43 7.66 -19.48
N TYR A 681 16.33 8.13 -18.88
CA TYR A 681 16.29 9.42 -18.19
C TYR A 681 16.80 9.29 -16.76
N ASP A 682 17.89 10.02 -16.51
CA ASP A 682 18.47 10.22 -15.19
C ASP A 682 17.51 10.98 -14.29
N LEU A 683 16.59 10.25 -13.65
CA LEU A 683 15.72 10.80 -12.61
C LEU A 683 16.52 10.91 -11.30
N GLN A 684 17.64 11.64 -11.32
CA GLN A 684 18.34 12.03 -10.09
C GLN A 684 17.48 13.03 -9.33
N GLY A 685 17.24 12.74 -8.05
CA GLY A 685 16.71 13.71 -7.09
C GLY A 685 15.30 13.47 -6.58
N TYR A 686 14.59 12.43 -7.04
CA TYR A 686 13.21 12.20 -6.63
C TYR A 686 13.14 11.31 -5.38
N GLY A 687 13.51 11.87 -4.23
CA GLY A 687 13.31 11.20 -2.93
C GLY A 687 11.82 10.92 -2.68
N PHE A 688 11.47 9.73 -2.19
CA PHE A 688 10.12 9.41 -1.73
C PHE A 688 9.76 10.31 -0.52
N GLN A 689 8.50 10.75 -0.45
CA GLN A 689 7.88 11.55 0.62
C GLN A 689 8.52 12.91 0.97
N SER A 690 8.16 13.99 0.25
CA SER A 690 8.21 15.35 0.84
C SER A 690 6.85 15.75 1.38
N GLY A 691 6.53 15.17 2.52
CA GLY A 691 5.34 15.45 3.28
C GLY A 691 5.28 14.42 4.39
N THR A 692 5.38 14.89 5.63
CA THR A 692 4.90 14.16 6.79
C THR A 692 3.45 13.77 6.49
N VAL A 693 3.19 12.52 6.11
CA VAL A 693 1.83 12.09 5.84
C VAL A 693 1.32 11.34 7.06
N PRO A 694 0.60 12.02 7.97
CA PRO A 694 0.38 11.55 9.33
C PRO A 694 -1.04 10.99 9.46
N THR A 695 -1.61 10.49 8.36
CA THR A 695 -2.99 10.01 8.26
C THR A 695 -3.03 8.50 8.10
N ALA A 696 -3.67 7.77 9.04
CA ALA A 696 -4.00 6.32 9.01
C ALA A 696 -2.87 5.35 8.56
N PRO A 697 -3.09 4.03 8.48
CA PRO A 697 -2.07 3.13 7.94
C PRO A 697 -1.71 3.53 6.51
N THR A 698 -0.42 3.71 6.29
CA THR A 698 0.15 4.21 5.03
C THR A 698 0.40 3.09 4.04
N PHE A 699 0.52 1.89 4.57
CA PHE A 699 0.57 0.61 3.90
C PHE A 699 -0.08 -0.43 4.82
N LEU A 700 -0.38 -1.60 4.27
CA LEU A 700 -0.74 -2.78 5.03
C LEU A 700 -0.06 -4.02 4.46
N ALA A 701 0.17 -5.00 5.33
CA ALA A 701 0.51 -6.36 4.95
C ALA A 701 -0.76 -7.23 4.95
N THR A 702 -0.96 -7.99 3.88
CA THR A 702 -1.94 -9.08 3.81
C THR A 702 -1.21 -10.41 4.02
N GLU A 703 -1.85 -11.54 3.74
CA GLU A 703 -1.16 -12.84 3.83
C GLU A 703 -0.12 -13.02 2.73
N THR A 704 -0.36 -12.45 1.55
CA THR A 704 0.47 -12.66 0.36
C THR A 704 0.96 -11.39 -0.28
N THR A 705 0.49 -10.20 0.14
CA THR A 705 0.86 -8.94 -0.50
C THR A 705 1.22 -7.83 0.49
N LEU A 706 2.00 -6.87 -0.01
CA LEU A 706 2.13 -5.55 0.60
C LEU A 706 1.38 -4.55 -0.27
N ILE A 707 0.45 -3.80 0.34
CA ILE A 707 -0.33 -2.77 -0.32
C ILE A 707 0.02 -1.43 0.28
N MET A 708 0.42 -0.49 -0.58
CA MET A 708 0.90 0.82 -0.20
C MET A 708 0.06 1.90 -0.86
N ARG A 709 -0.18 3.00 -0.15
CA ARG A 709 -0.79 4.18 -0.76
C ARG A 709 0.13 4.85 -1.77
N GLY A 710 -0.43 5.37 -2.87
CA GLY A 710 0.27 6.37 -3.69
C GLY A 710 0.24 7.78 -3.06
N SER A 711 1.22 8.63 -3.38
CA SER A 711 1.34 9.99 -2.81
C SER A 711 1.06 11.10 -3.83
N GLY A 712 0.10 11.99 -3.54
CA GLY A 712 -0.41 12.99 -4.47
C GLY A 712 0.12 14.44 -4.37
N SER A 713 1.17 14.77 -3.61
CA SER A 713 1.55 16.20 -3.45
C SER A 713 2.52 16.71 -4.52
N ALA A 714 2.09 17.76 -5.22
CA ALA A 714 2.87 18.53 -6.21
C ALA A 714 3.26 19.93 -5.70
N GLN A 715 3.37 20.15 -4.38
CA GLN A 715 3.79 21.45 -3.86
C GLN A 715 5.28 21.43 -3.49
N ALA A 716 6.09 21.91 -4.43
CA ALA A 716 7.49 22.21 -4.22
C ALA A 716 7.64 23.28 -3.13
N ILE A 717 7.90 22.86 -1.89
CA ILE A 717 8.56 23.74 -0.93
C ILE A 717 10.04 23.77 -1.33
N GLY A 718 10.46 24.84 -2.03
CA GLY A 718 11.88 25.11 -2.28
C GLY A 718 12.53 24.46 -3.52
N GLY A 719 11.79 24.09 -4.56
CA GLY A 719 12.37 23.80 -5.88
C GLY A 719 13.13 22.47 -6.04
N THR A 720 12.96 21.52 -5.11
CA THR A 720 13.36 20.12 -5.34
C THR A 720 12.12 19.23 -5.34
N SER A 721 11.87 18.55 -6.46
CA SER A 721 10.74 17.65 -6.64
C SER A 721 11.10 16.28 -6.06
N ARG A 722 10.25 15.74 -5.19
CA ARG A 722 10.52 14.53 -4.38
C ARG A 722 9.31 13.57 -4.45
N ALA A 723 9.40 12.50 -5.27
CA ALA A 723 8.85 11.12 -5.06
C ALA A 723 8.59 10.37 -6.39
N ALA A 724 8.97 9.08 -6.45
CA ALA A 724 8.74 8.16 -7.59
C ALA A 724 8.40 6.73 -7.11
N LEU A 725 7.22 6.61 -6.50
CA LEU A 725 6.28 5.50 -6.64
C LEU A 725 4.91 6.11 -6.36
N GLY A 726 3.97 6.00 -7.29
CA GLY A 726 2.66 6.60 -7.09
C GLY A 726 2.65 8.13 -7.08
N LYS A 727 3.46 8.77 -7.93
CA LYS A 727 3.03 10.05 -8.50
C LYS A 727 1.97 9.71 -9.53
N ALA A 728 0.73 9.62 -9.05
CA ALA A 728 -0.43 9.12 -9.76
C ALA A 728 -0.50 7.60 -9.91
N SER A 729 -0.53 6.85 -8.83
CA SER A 729 -1.31 5.62 -8.80
C SER A 729 -2.02 5.57 -7.47
N ASN A 730 -3.16 4.88 -7.40
CA ASN A 730 -3.97 4.95 -6.19
C ASN A 730 -3.40 4.03 -5.10
N LEU A 731 -2.98 2.81 -5.46
CA LEU A 731 -2.26 1.88 -4.59
C LEU A 731 -1.13 1.16 -5.35
N ALA A 732 0.04 1.05 -4.74
CA ALA A 732 1.09 0.14 -5.18
C ALA A 732 0.92 -1.20 -4.47
N VAL A 733 1.12 -2.29 -5.21
CA VAL A 733 0.92 -3.64 -4.68
C VAL A 733 2.12 -4.50 -5.02
N TYR A 734 2.57 -5.29 -4.06
CA TYR A 734 3.73 -6.16 -4.19
C TYR A 734 3.36 -7.57 -3.73
N ASP A 735 3.60 -8.57 -4.58
CA ASP A 735 3.43 -9.97 -4.23
C ASP A 735 4.64 -10.47 -3.44
N LEU A 736 4.39 -10.98 -2.23
CA LEU A 736 5.42 -11.47 -1.32
C LEU A 736 6.02 -12.79 -1.78
N ALA A 737 5.23 -13.64 -2.48
CA ALA A 737 5.69 -14.94 -2.91
C ALA A 737 6.70 -14.84 -4.07
N SER A 738 6.33 -14.11 -5.13
CA SER A 738 7.21 -13.87 -6.27
C SER A 738 8.23 -12.77 -6.02
N ARG A 739 8.04 -11.95 -4.97
CA ARG A 739 8.88 -10.78 -4.66
C ARG A 739 8.91 -9.76 -5.80
N ARG A 740 7.75 -9.51 -6.41
CA ARG A 740 7.62 -8.59 -7.55
C ARG A 740 6.39 -7.70 -7.39
N ALA A 741 6.46 -6.51 -7.98
CA ALA A 741 5.32 -5.61 -8.01
C ALA A 741 4.20 -6.19 -8.88
N LEU A 742 2.96 -6.14 -8.38
CA LEU A 742 1.77 -6.41 -9.19
C LEU A 742 1.47 -5.17 -10.02
N LEU A 743 1.51 -5.33 -11.34
CA LEU A 743 1.18 -4.29 -12.29
C LEU A 743 -0.30 -4.44 -12.70
N PHE A 744 -1.02 -3.32 -12.73
CA PHE A 744 -2.43 -3.29 -13.16
C PHE A 744 -2.55 -2.40 -14.40
N PRO A 745 -3.18 -2.88 -15.48
CA PRO A 745 -3.45 -2.07 -16.65
C PRO A 745 -4.46 -0.97 -16.33
N HIS A 746 -4.37 0.17 -17.03
CA HIS A 746 -5.26 1.32 -16.81
C HIS A 746 -6.60 1.20 -17.56
N ASP A 747 -6.61 0.53 -18.72
CA ASP A 747 -7.78 0.43 -19.59
C ASP A 747 -8.16 -1.04 -19.83
N ASP A 748 -9.46 -1.36 -19.87
CA ASP A 748 -10.01 -2.70 -20.19
C ASP A 748 -9.74 -3.16 -21.64
N ASN A 749 -9.15 -2.29 -22.47
CA ASN A 749 -8.73 -2.67 -23.81
C ASN A 749 -7.50 -3.56 -23.67
N GLN A 750 -7.63 -4.84 -24.06
CA GLN A 750 -6.60 -5.89 -24.02
C GLN A 750 -5.26 -5.56 -24.72
N PHE A 751 -5.14 -4.36 -25.29
CA PHE A 751 -3.99 -3.85 -26.03
C PHE A 751 -3.44 -2.53 -25.44
N GLY A 752 -4.04 -2.06 -24.34
CA GLY A 752 -3.71 -0.82 -23.66
C GLY A 752 -2.56 -1.00 -22.69
N PHE A 753 -1.37 -0.64 -23.16
CA PHE A 753 -0.18 -0.18 -22.45
C PHE A 753 -0.35 -0.03 -20.91
N TYR A 754 0.60 -0.55 -20.14
CA TYR A 754 0.86 0.01 -18.82
C TYR A 754 1.31 1.44 -19.09
N ARG A 755 0.49 2.48 -18.86
CA ARG A 755 0.92 3.88 -19.07
C ARG A 755 2.14 4.22 -18.22
N TYR A 756 3.34 3.91 -18.72
CA TYR A 756 4.63 4.41 -18.27
C TYR A 756 4.77 5.83 -18.80
N TRP A 757 4.64 6.81 -17.91
CA TRP A 757 4.75 8.21 -18.32
C TRP A 757 6.02 8.87 -17.77
N PHE A 758 6.66 9.66 -18.64
CA PHE A 758 7.87 10.46 -18.39
C PHE A 758 7.56 11.95 -18.36
N GLY A 759 7.20 12.50 -17.19
CA GLY A 759 7.36 13.92 -16.86
C GLY A 759 6.46 14.96 -17.60
N GLY A 760 5.86 15.87 -16.81
CA GLY A 760 4.84 16.84 -17.26
C GLY A 760 3.65 17.02 -16.28
N ASN A 761 3.73 18.03 -15.40
CA ASN A 761 2.67 18.36 -14.44
C ASN A 761 1.41 19.02 -15.10
N THR A 762 0.98 18.63 -16.30
CA THR A 762 -0.10 19.32 -17.01
C THR A 762 -1.39 18.51 -17.05
N PRO A 763 -2.56 19.13 -16.75
CA PRO A 763 -3.89 18.49 -16.85
C PRO A 763 -4.27 17.92 -18.23
N ALA A 764 -3.47 18.18 -19.26
CA ALA A 764 -3.70 17.74 -20.63
C ALA A 764 -3.14 16.34 -20.93
N ASP A 765 -2.25 15.81 -20.08
CA ASP A 765 -1.75 14.44 -20.14
C ASP A 765 -2.00 13.79 -18.78
N PRO A 766 -2.98 12.88 -18.64
CA PRO A 766 -3.18 12.20 -17.38
C PRO A 766 -1.90 11.43 -17.04
N PRO A 767 -1.37 11.59 -15.82
CA PRO A 767 -0.15 10.92 -15.42
C PRO A 767 -0.34 9.40 -15.56
N GLY A 768 0.65 8.74 -16.14
CA GLY A 768 0.64 7.29 -16.30
C GLY A 768 0.68 6.60 -14.94
N LEU A 769 -0.32 5.73 -14.66
CA LEU A 769 -0.52 5.14 -13.35
C LEU A 769 0.17 3.76 -13.22
N PHE A 770 0.98 3.57 -12.17
CA PHE A 770 1.53 2.27 -11.75
C PHE A 770 0.85 1.71 -10.51
N GLY A 771 -0.02 0.72 -10.66
CA GLY A 771 -0.60 -0.01 -9.54
C GLY A 771 -2.13 -0.04 -9.61
N PHE A 772 -2.76 -0.58 -8.56
CA PHE A 772 -4.20 -0.83 -8.53
C PHE A 772 -4.97 0.48 -8.72
N ASN A 773 -5.71 0.56 -9.83
CA ASN A 773 -6.46 1.75 -10.17
C ASN A 773 -7.78 1.78 -9.39
N LEU A 774 -7.85 2.60 -8.33
CA LEU A 774 -9.13 2.88 -7.69
C LEU A 774 -10.10 3.68 -8.58
N THR A 775 -9.65 4.40 -9.62
CA THR A 775 -10.45 5.39 -10.36
C THR A 775 -11.03 4.84 -11.67
N PRO A 776 -12.35 4.88 -11.86
CA PRO A 776 -12.93 4.67 -13.19
C PRO A 776 -12.71 5.87 -14.15
N ASP A 777 -12.95 7.13 -13.73
CA ASP A 777 -13.15 8.23 -14.71
C ASP A 777 -12.63 9.66 -14.38
N SER A 778 -11.84 9.93 -13.32
CA SER A 778 -11.32 11.31 -13.06
C SER A 778 -10.00 11.44 -12.25
N PRO A 779 -9.02 12.24 -12.72
CA PRO A 779 -7.68 12.36 -12.11
C PRO A 779 -7.60 13.24 -10.84
N ASP A 780 -8.65 13.98 -10.45
CA ASP A 780 -8.53 15.07 -9.47
C ASP A 780 -8.90 14.71 -8.01
N VAL A 781 -9.39 13.49 -7.70
CA VAL A 781 -10.06 13.19 -6.40
C VAL A 781 -9.43 12.05 -5.57
N THR A 782 -8.23 11.58 -5.89
CA THR A 782 -7.83 10.19 -5.55
C THR A 782 -6.88 9.99 -4.37
N TRP A 783 -6.92 10.85 -3.35
CA TRP A 783 -5.93 10.78 -2.28
C TRP A 783 -6.33 9.67 -1.30
N THR A 784 -5.60 8.55 -1.32
CA THR A 784 -5.73 7.48 -0.31
C THR A 784 -5.39 8.04 1.07
N ARG A 785 -6.34 7.93 2.01
CA ARG A 785 -6.28 8.45 3.38
C ARG A 785 -6.07 7.39 4.44
N GLY A 786 -6.23 6.12 4.09
CA GLY A 786 -5.98 4.99 4.98
C GLY A 786 -6.34 3.66 4.33
N LEU A 787 -5.76 2.60 4.89
CA LEU A 787 -5.91 1.23 4.42
C LEU A 787 -6.20 0.31 5.62
N VAL A 788 -7.17 -0.59 5.50
CA VAL A 788 -7.43 -1.63 6.50
C VAL A 788 -7.69 -2.96 5.79
N TYR A 789 -7.06 -4.03 6.29
CA TYR A 789 -7.30 -5.39 5.84
C TYR A 789 -8.39 -6.04 6.70
N LYS A 790 -9.35 -6.71 6.07
CA LYS A 790 -10.41 -7.44 6.75
C LYS A 790 -10.63 -8.81 6.14
N ARG A 791 -10.76 -9.83 6.99
CA ARG A 791 -11.20 -11.18 6.64
C ARG A 791 -12.51 -11.45 7.36
N PHE A 792 -13.50 -11.99 6.65
CA PHE A 792 -14.84 -12.30 7.15
C PHE A 792 -15.15 -13.78 7.01
#